data_AF-A0A482VJ32-F1
#
_entry.id   AF-A0A482VJ32-F1
#
_cell.length_a   1.000
_cell.length_b   1.000
_cell.length_c   1.000
_cell.angle_alpha   90.00
_cell.angle_beta   90.00
_cell.angle_gamma   90.00
#
_symmetry.space_group_name_H-M   'P 1'
#
loop_
_entity.id
_entity.type
_entity.pdbx_description
1 polymer ?
#
loop_
_entity_poly.entity_id
_entity_poly.type
_entity_poly.pdbx_seq_one_letter_code
_entity_poly.pdbx_strand_id
1 'polypeptide(L)'
;MPSSTSSSSPSFVEEFQRSWLTSLIGFALLCVGIWLLTFNEGRAVRHAHSLDEAYNRVIPLNPFETVKPELDGHLVHITGPLIIEEPLTEPEYGISIQAVKLKRRVQMYQWIEERSPRDYVDSGMEQNYDSSDYYYVTEWRDKLVDSQSFYIRHGHHNPTEIPLKSYTYISPFVRIGHLVLGEQIKEKFTDYVEVTSDERPERKDVKLHMGIYYHCDDVWNPEVGDIRVQFYYAGIAAEIVSVVAMQKDGVLIPYPTSKGRTIALLRHGNLNVNQMFSAEHSDVRLETWKLRAAGIFILYASSEKISVSQIPFLRNMVTGDMTSSTNFAISLSVSLLVIAIAWILYRPMLGAGLVVAAISPFFYCTMGIADESCLMNENDNCTSSKLNMYSKVADVNTKHQKYLNFVEEARKSYVPCDQAKCNCHSPVITNDLKVFKKGISKQSIDNVKTKYESHRCTQLLYITTHFCRGTKYQIINHRLYRDKNCMFPARCAGIEHFLLKLLPKLPDMEFIINTRDWPQIHKQYGVFGPVFSFSKTSDYHDIMYPAWAFWEGGPAISLYPRGIGRWDIHRDLLGKLGTETAWDDKIPKAFFRGSRTSSERDPLVLLSREKPELVDAQYTKNQAWKSDADTLHQAPAPEVSFEDHCKGVAASFRLKHILLCKSLVFHVGNEWLEFFYPALKPWVHYIPIEANANKEKLEELLDFVLNNDGIAKEIAHNGYSMIWNNLKLSDVTCYWRKLLKKYAALLTYKPEIDENLIEIRQ
;
A
#
# COMPACT_ATOMS: atom_id res chain seq x y z
N MET A 1 43.67 37.43 45.38
CA MET A 1 43.12 36.10 45.71
C MET A 1 41.61 36.13 45.52
N PRO A 2 41.05 35.40 44.56
CA PRO A 2 39.68 34.94 44.64
C PRO A 2 39.62 33.45 45.00
N SER A 3 38.65 33.13 45.85
CA SER A 3 38.33 31.85 46.48
C SER A 3 37.77 30.81 45.50
N SER A 4 38.33 29.60 45.52
CA SER A 4 37.74 28.41 44.92
C SER A 4 36.71 27.78 45.87
N THR A 5 35.43 27.86 45.51
CA THR A 5 34.37 27.06 46.13
C THR A 5 34.34 25.69 45.49
N SER A 6 34.67 24.64 46.24
CA SER A 6 34.46 23.25 45.87
C SER A 6 32.98 22.88 46.05
N SER A 7 32.28 22.57 44.96
CA SER A 7 30.94 21.98 45.01
C SER A 7 31.05 20.49 45.35
N SER A 8 30.58 20.10 46.53
CA SER A 8 30.41 18.69 46.90
C SER A 8 29.31 18.03 46.05
N SER A 9 29.58 16.82 45.54
CA SER A 9 28.59 16.01 44.82
C SER A 9 27.42 15.65 45.75
N PRO A 10 26.16 15.75 45.31
CA PRO A 10 24.97 15.51 46.13
C PRO A 10 24.89 14.06 46.63
N SER A 11 24.19 13.86 47.75
CA SER A 11 24.02 12.54 48.36
C SER A 11 22.98 11.69 47.58
N PHE A 12 23.15 10.36 47.57
CA PHE A 12 22.26 9.40 46.89
C PHE A 12 20.76 9.59 47.24
N VAL A 13 20.46 10.02 48.46
CA VAL A 13 19.09 10.25 48.95
C VAL A 13 18.47 11.51 48.33
N GLU A 14 19.25 12.56 48.10
CA GLU A 14 18.78 13.81 47.48
C GLU A 14 18.55 13.66 45.96
N GLU A 15 19.36 12.84 45.28
CA GLU A 15 19.14 12.51 43.86
C GLU A 15 17.93 11.58 43.65
N PHE A 16 17.70 10.63 44.57
CA PHE A 16 16.53 9.76 44.53
C PHE A 16 15.23 10.56 44.76
N GLN A 17 15.21 11.50 45.72
CA GLN A 17 14.05 12.37 45.96
C GLN A 17 13.68 13.27 44.76
N ARG A 18 14.64 13.58 43.88
CA ARG A 18 14.39 14.35 42.64
C ARG A 18 13.86 13.50 41.47
N SER A 19 14.07 12.18 41.49
CA SER A 19 13.83 11.28 40.34
C SER A 19 12.95 10.06 40.64
N TRP A 20 12.41 9.93 41.85
CA TRP A 20 11.68 8.74 42.30
C TRP A 20 10.50 8.34 41.41
N LEU A 21 9.74 9.32 40.88
CA LEU A 21 8.58 9.06 40.03
C LEU A 21 9.01 8.49 38.66
N THR A 22 10.07 9.03 38.06
CA THR A 22 10.59 8.54 36.77
C THR A 22 11.24 7.17 36.90
N SER A 23 11.93 6.91 38.01
CA SER A 23 12.51 5.60 38.29
C SER A 23 11.44 4.54 38.55
N LEU A 24 10.33 4.90 39.22
CA LEU A 24 9.18 4.00 39.42
C LEU A 24 8.51 3.62 38.09
N ILE A 25 8.30 4.61 37.21
CA ILE A 25 7.76 4.38 35.86
C ILE A 25 8.73 3.50 35.05
N GLY A 26 10.04 3.79 35.10
CA GLY A 26 11.06 2.98 34.43
C GLY A 26 11.06 1.53 34.90
N PHE A 27 10.97 1.29 36.21
CA PHE A 27 10.90 -0.07 36.76
C PHE A 27 9.62 -0.80 36.33
N ALA A 28 8.47 -0.12 36.33
CA ALA A 28 7.23 -0.71 35.83
C ALA A 28 7.35 -1.12 34.36
N LEU A 29 7.95 -0.27 33.52
CA LEU A 29 8.22 -0.57 32.11
C LEU A 29 9.18 -1.76 31.95
N LEU A 30 10.22 -1.85 32.77
CA LEU A 30 11.15 -2.99 32.78
C LEU A 30 10.39 -4.30 33.04
N CYS A 31 9.55 -4.34 34.07
CA CYS A 31 8.74 -5.52 34.40
C CYS A 31 7.77 -5.87 33.26
N VAL A 32 7.10 -4.89 32.67
CA VAL A 32 6.18 -5.09 31.55
C VAL A 32 6.92 -5.61 30.31
N GLY A 33 8.09 -5.06 29.99
CA GLY A 33 8.92 -5.50 28.86
C GLY A 33 9.39 -6.94 29.01
N ILE A 34 9.90 -7.31 30.19
CA ILE A 34 10.32 -8.69 30.48
C ILE A 34 9.12 -9.65 30.43
N TRP A 35 7.99 -9.27 31.03
CA TRP A 35 6.77 -10.07 31.01
C TRP A 35 6.26 -10.28 29.58
N LEU A 36 6.19 -9.21 28.77
CA LEU A 36 5.73 -9.26 27.39
C LEU A 36 6.61 -10.19 26.55
N LEU A 37 7.94 -10.06 26.66
CA LEU A 37 8.87 -10.93 25.94
C LEU A 37 8.72 -12.38 26.41
N THR A 38 8.72 -12.64 27.71
CA THR A 38 8.60 -14.01 28.26
C THR A 38 7.29 -14.66 27.85
N PHE A 39 6.18 -13.92 27.93
CA PHE A 39 4.87 -14.38 27.48
C PHE A 39 4.86 -14.67 25.96
N ASN A 40 5.42 -13.76 25.17
CA ASN A 40 5.51 -13.92 23.72
C ASN A 40 6.35 -15.14 23.32
N GLU A 41 7.52 -15.33 23.94
CA GLU A 41 8.37 -16.49 23.66
C GLU A 41 7.73 -17.79 24.13
N GLY A 42 7.14 -17.81 25.33
CA GLY A 42 6.40 -18.98 25.82
C GLY A 42 5.19 -19.33 24.94
N ARG A 43 4.54 -18.34 24.33
CA ARG A 43 3.50 -18.52 23.31
C ARG A 43 4.09 -19.10 22.02
N ALA A 44 5.22 -18.56 21.55
CA ALA A 44 5.89 -19.00 20.32
C ALA A 44 6.42 -20.44 20.41
N VAL A 45 7.05 -20.81 21.52
CA VAL A 45 7.56 -22.17 21.78
C VAL A 45 6.41 -23.18 21.85
N ARG A 46 5.34 -22.87 22.61
CA ARG A 46 4.14 -23.72 22.65
C ARG A 46 3.52 -23.91 21.27
N HIS A 47 3.55 -22.86 20.43
CA HIS A 47 3.03 -22.95 19.07
C HIS A 47 3.90 -23.83 18.17
N ALA A 48 5.21 -23.61 18.19
CA ALA A 48 6.16 -24.39 17.38
C ALA A 48 6.07 -25.88 17.73
N HIS A 49 6.03 -26.23 19.02
CA HIS A 49 5.84 -27.62 19.45
C HIS A 49 4.48 -28.19 19.01
N SER A 50 3.41 -27.40 19.06
CA SER A 50 2.08 -27.85 18.61
C SER A 50 2.04 -28.09 17.10
N LEU A 51 2.74 -27.29 16.32
CA LEU A 51 2.86 -27.45 14.87
C LEU A 51 3.74 -28.64 14.51
N ASP A 52 4.87 -28.84 15.19
CA ASP A 52 5.73 -30.02 14.98
C ASP A 52 4.99 -31.32 15.33
N GLU A 53 4.24 -31.33 16.44
CA GLU A 53 3.39 -32.46 16.83
C GLU A 53 2.35 -32.79 15.76
N ALA A 54 1.68 -31.76 15.23
CA ALA A 54 0.68 -31.91 14.18
C ALA A 54 1.32 -32.35 12.85
N TYR A 55 2.44 -31.76 12.45
CA TYR A 55 3.16 -32.11 11.21
C TYR A 55 3.59 -33.57 11.19
N ASN A 56 4.03 -34.12 12.32
CA ASN A 56 4.46 -35.52 12.42
C ASN A 56 3.28 -36.52 12.47
N ARG A 57 2.05 -36.05 12.71
CA ARG A 57 0.84 -36.89 12.82
C ARG A 57 -0.12 -36.75 11.63
N VAL A 58 0.12 -35.82 10.73
CA VAL A 58 -0.79 -35.54 9.60
C VAL A 58 -0.72 -36.62 8.53
N ILE A 59 -1.88 -37.08 8.09
CA ILE A 59 -2.03 -38.08 7.03
C ILE A 59 -2.64 -37.39 5.80
N PRO A 60 -1.93 -37.33 4.64
CA PRO A 60 -2.49 -36.77 3.42
C PRO A 60 -3.54 -37.71 2.81
N LEU A 61 -4.69 -37.15 2.44
CA LEU A 61 -5.81 -37.85 1.83
C LEU A 61 -6.06 -37.38 0.42
N ASN A 62 -6.49 -38.32 -0.43
CA ASN A 62 -6.98 -38.01 -1.76
C ASN A 62 -8.47 -37.64 -1.67
N PRO A 63 -8.92 -36.49 -2.23
CA PRO A 63 -10.32 -36.05 -2.15
C PRO A 63 -11.32 -37.01 -2.81
N PHE A 64 -10.87 -37.90 -3.69
CA PHE A 64 -11.73 -38.88 -4.37
C PHE A 64 -11.93 -40.18 -3.58
N GLU A 65 -11.28 -40.35 -2.43
CA GLU A 65 -11.44 -41.52 -1.57
C GLU A 65 -12.63 -41.36 -0.63
N THR A 66 -13.39 -42.45 -0.42
CA THR A 66 -14.48 -42.47 0.57
C THR A 66 -13.94 -42.25 1.98
N VAL A 67 -14.76 -41.68 2.87
CA VAL A 67 -14.41 -41.49 4.28
C VAL A 67 -13.95 -42.82 4.88
N LYS A 68 -12.75 -42.85 5.46
CA LYS A 68 -12.20 -44.03 6.14
C LYS A 68 -12.47 -43.87 7.64
N PRO A 69 -13.38 -44.66 8.24
CA PRO A 69 -13.67 -44.57 9.68
C PRO A 69 -12.45 -44.84 10.56
N GLU A 70 -11.47 -45.60 10.06
CA GLU A 70 -10.19 -45.88 10.71
C GLU A 70 -9.35 -44.63 11.00
N LEU A 71 -9.59 -43.54 10.27
CA LEU A 71 -8.89 -42.26 10.43
C LEU A 71 -9.58 -41.31 11.42
N ASP A 72 -10.68 -41.71 12.04
CA ASP A 72 -11.29 -40.90 13.09
C ASP A 72 -10.32 -40.72 14.27
N GLY A 73 -10.25 -39.49 14.78
CA GLY A 73 -9.27 -39.07 15.77
C GLY A 73 -7.87 -38.74 15.22
N HIS A 74 -7.62 -38.99 13.93
CA HIS A 74 -6.34 -38.66 13.28
C HIS A 74 -6.38 -37.29 12.61
N LEU A 75 -5.21 -36.65 12.55
CA LEU A 75 -5.02 -35.40 11.82
C LEU A 75 -4.87 -35.72 10.33
N VAL A 76 -5.69 -35.11 9.50
CA VAL A 76 -5.72 -35.37 8.06
C VAL A 76 -5.45 -34.09 7.28
N HIS A 77 -4.79 -34.24 6.13
CA HIS A 77 -4.64 -33.19 5.13
C HIS A 77 -5.48 -33.55 3.92
N ILE A 78 -6.36 -32.65 3.48
CA ILE A 78 -7.15 -32.84 2.27
C ILE A 78 -7.12 -31.57 1.45
N THR A 79 -6.97 -31.73 0.13
CA THR A 79 -7.03 -30.64 -0.82
C THR A 79 -8.05 -30.96 -1.89
N GLY A 80 -8.95 -30.02 -2.16
CA GLY A 80 -9.97 -30.22 -3.19
C GLY A 80 -10.90 -29.03 -3.34
N PRO A 81 -11.80 -29.09 -4.35
CA PRO A 81 -12.83 -28.08 -4.53
C PRO A 81 -13.84 -28.12 -3.39
N LEU A 82 -14.30 -26.95 -2.95
CA LEU A 82 -15.43 -26.82 -2.03
C LEU A 82 -16.72 -27.29 -2.71
N ILE A 83 -17.44 -28.19 -2.06
CA ILE A 83 -18.75 -28.68 -2.49
C ILE A 83 -19.80 -28.10 -1.54
N ILE A 84 -20.73 -27.33 -2.11
CA ILE A 84 -21.78 -26.60 -1.40
C ILE A 84 -23.06 -26.85 -2.19
N GLU A 85 -23.95 -27.66 -1.64
CA GLU A 85 -25.16 -28.11 -2.35
C GLU A 85 -26.23 -27.00 -2.31
N GLU A 86 -26.49 -26.47 -1.12
CA GLU A 86 -27.49 -25.43 -0.90
C GLU A 86 -26.87 -24.01 -0.97
N PRO A 87 -27.37 -23.12 -1.83
CA PRO A 87 -26.93 -21.72 -1.85
C PRO A 87 -27.44 -20.97 -0.61
N LEU A 88 -26.62 -20.05 -0.12
CA LEU A 88 -27.06 -19.04 0.82
C LEU A 88 -27.87 -17.98 0.06
N THR A 89 -29.09 -17.70 0.52
CA THR A 89 -30.03 -16.82 -0.18
C THR A 89 -30.49 -15.67 0.70
N GLU A 90 -30.71 -14.51 0.07
CA GLU A 90 -31.37 -13.33 0.62
C GLU A 90 -32.45 -12.91 -0.40
N PRO A 91 -33.63 -13.57 -0.37
CA PRO A 91 -34.64 -13.45 -1.41
C PRO A 91 -35.16 -12.02 -1.60
N GLU A 92 -35.25 -11.23 -0.52
CA GLU A 92 -35.66 -9.82 -0.58
C GLU A 92 -34.77 -8.96 -1.48
N TYR A 93 -33.54 -9.41 -1.72
CA TYR A 93 -32.53 -8.73 -2.53
C TYR A 93 -32.17 -9.53 -3.80
N GLY A 94 -32.85 -10.64 -4.07
CA GLY A 94 -32.53 -11.51 -5.22
C GLY A 94 -31.15 -12.18 -5.15
N ILE A 95 -30.54 -12.27 -3.96
CA ILE A 95 -29.20 -12.86 -3.82
C ILE A 95 -29.31 -14.36 -3.59
N SER A 96 -28.58 -15.14 -4.38
CA SER A 96 -28.42 -16.58 -4.23
C SER A 96 -27.00 -16.99 -4.60
N ILE A 97 -26.21 -17.43 -3.62
CA ILE A 97 -24.78 -17.73 -3.83
C ILE A 97 -24.41 -19.04 -3.13
N GLN A 98 -23.80 -19.95 -3.89
CA GLN A 98 -23.16 -21.14 -3.34
C GLN A 98 -21.78 -20.78 -2.77
N ALA A 99 -21.74 -20.41 -1.50
CA ALA A 99 -20.52 -20.05 -0.78
C ALA A 99 -20.56 -20.50 0.69
N VAL A 100 -19.39 -20.57 1.33
CA VAL A 100 -19.25 -20.96 2.74
C VAL A 100 -19.89 -19.91 3.64
N LYS A 101 -19.71 -18.62 3.31
CA LYS A 101 -20.34 -17.51 4.02
C LYS A 101 -20.96 -16.49 3.07
N LEU A 102 -22.06 -15.89 3.53
CA LEU A 102 -22.69 -14.71 2.95
C LEU A 102 -22.88 -13.67 4.05
N LYS A 103 -22.27 -12.51 3.90
CA LYS A 103 -22.31 -11.40 4.85
C LYS A 103 -23.14 -10.26 4.30
N ARG A 104 -24.21 -9.91 5.01
CA ARG A 104 -25.01 -8.70 4.83
C ARG A 104 -24.44 -7.59 5.72
N ARG A 105 -23.97 -6.50 5.10
CA ARG A 105 -23.54 -5.28 5.79
C ARG A 105 -24.60 -4.19 5.59
N VAL A 106 -25.16 -3.71 6.68
CA VAL A 106 -26.16 -2.63 6.70
C VAL A 106 -25.52 -1.38 7.31
N GLN A 107 -25.76 -0.24 6.67
CA GLN A 107 -25.35 1.07 7.16
C GLN A 107 -26.55 2.01 7.16
N MET A 108 -26.65 2.86 8.17
CA MET A 108 -27.68 3.88 8.27
C MET A 108 -27.07 5.27 8.07
N TYR A 109 -27.74 6.11 7.29
CA TYR A 109 -27.40 7.52 7.14
C TYR A 109 -27.88 8.29 8.37
N GLN A 110 -26.97 8.92 9.09
CA GLN A 110 -27.29 9.55 10.38
C GLN A 110 -26.32 10.68 10.70
N TRP A 111 -26.73 11.59 11.58
CA TRP A 111 -25.90 12.65 12.13
C TRP A 111 -24.77 12.08 12.98
N ILE A 112 -23.62 12.75 12.91
CA ILE A 112 -22.43 12.49 13.70
C ILE A 112 -21.94 13.83 14.24
N GLU A 113 -21.69 13.86 15.55
CA GLU A 113 -20.95 14.94 16.19
C GLU A 113 -19.46 14.67 16.05
N GLU A 114 -18.76 15.57 15.37
CA GLU A 114 -17.30 15.58 15.32
C GLU A 114 -16.77 16.76 16.14
N ARG A 115 -15.72 16.47 16.91
CA ARG A 115 -15.00 17.50 17.67
C ARG A 115 -13.93 18.08 16.76
N SER A 116 -13.87 19.41 16.65
CA SER A 116 -12.74 20.06 16.02
C SER A 116 -11.46 19.63 16.77
N PRO A 117 -10.46 19.04 16.10
CA PRO A 117 -9.12 18.96 16.67
C PRO A 117 -8.74 20.38 17.02
N ARG A 118 -8.39 20.67 18.29
CA ARG A 118 -7.84 21.97 18.63
C ARG A 118 -6.61 22.19 17.76
N ASP A 119 -6.73 23.05 16.76
CA ASP A 119 -5.58 23.62 16.08
C ASP A 119 -4.74 24.26 17.18
N TYR A 120 -3.49 23.82 17.28
CA TYR A 120 -2.51 24.41 18.17
C TYR A 120 -2.20 25.80 17.62
N VAL A 121 -3.01 26.79 18.00
CA VAL A 121 -2.79 28.18 17.65
C VAL A 121 -1.62 28.70 18.47
N ASP A 122 -0.74 29.37 17.73
CA ASP A 122 0.46 30.07 18.14
C ASP A 122 0.30 30.83 19.47
N SER A 123 1.31 30.66 20.32
CA SER A 123 1.47 31.34 21.60
C SER A 123 1.50 32.86 21.43
N GLY A 124 0.47 33.53 21.95
CA GLY A 124 0.49 34.98 22.00
C GLY A 124 -0.71 35.68 22.61
N MET A 125 -1.57 35.03 23.40
CA MET A 125 -2.47 35.70 24.35
C MET A 125 -3.16 34.68 25.25
N GLU A 126 -3.13 34.90 26.57
CA GLU A 126 -3.96 34.17 27.53
C GLU A 126 -5.44 34.40 27.19
N GLN A 127 -6.15 33.33 26.78
CA GLN A 127 -7.61 33.32 26.79
C GLN A 127 -8.17 32.01 27.35
N ASN A 128 -9.29 32.20 28.04
CA ASN A 128 -9.95 31.28 28.93
C ASN A 128 -10.19 29.87 28.36
N TYR A 129 -10.01 28.91 29.25
CA TYR A 129 -10.38 27.52 29.09
C TYR A 129 -11.88 27.37 28.78
N ASP A 130 -12.17 26.40 27.90
CA ASP A 130 -13.43 25.64 27.76
C ASP A 130 -14.40 25.95 26.60
N SER A 131 -13.89 26.16 25.38
CA SER A 131 -14.71 25.99 24.16
C SER A 131 -14.13 24.91 23.25
N SER A 132 -14.76 23.73 23.24
CA SER A 132 -14.59 22.75 22.18
C SER A 132 -15.63 23.05 21.10
N ASP A 133 -15.19 23.39 19.89
CA ASP A 133 -16.10 23.57 18.76
C ASP A 133 -16.57 22.21 18.25
N TYR A 134 -17.90 22.00 18.26
CA TYR A 134 -18.56 20.81 17.75
C TYR A 134 -19.19 21.12 16.39
N TYR A 135 -19.00 20.25 15.41
CA TYR A 135 -19.69 20.33 14.13
C TYR A 135 -20.40 19.02 13.80
N TYR A 136 -21.47 19.11 13.01
CA TYR A 136 -22.39 18.00 12.74
C TYR A 136 -22.41 17.68 11.26
N VAL A 137 -22.20 16.42 10.92
CA VAL A 137 -22.21 15.91 9.54
C VAL A 137 -23.08 14.67 9.45
N THR A 138 -23.69 14.43 8.30
CA THR A 138 -24.47 13.21 8.03
C THR A 138 -23.64 12.21 7.24
N GLU A 139 -23.45 11.00 7.77
CA GLU A 139 -22.73 9.93 7.08
C GLU A 139 -23.39 8.55 7.27
N TRP A 140 -23.00 7.61 6.41
CA TRP A 140 -23.34 6.20 6.53
C TRP A 140 -22.47 5.51 7.60
N ARG A 141 -23.08 4.98 8.66
CA ARG A 141 -22.36 4.24 9.72
C ARG A 141 -22.95 2.84 9.94
N ASP A 142 -22.08 1.89 10.29
CA ASP A 142 -22.43 0.49 10.60
C ASP A 142 -23.13 0.33 11.96
N LYS A 143 -22.96 1.31 12.87
CA LYS A 143 -23.49 1.31 14.24
C LYS A 143 -24.42 2.50 14.44
N LEU A 144 -25.38 2.34 15.35
CA LEU A 144 -26.26 3.41 15.78
C LEU A 144 -25.46 4.50 16.51
N VAL A 145 -25.68 5.76 16.17
CA VAL A 145 -25.10 6.92 16.83
C VAL A 145 -26.16 7.58 17.69
N ASP A 146 -25.95 7.56 19.01
CA ASP A 146 -26.88 8.16 19.96
C ASP A 146 -26.83 9.69 19.89
N SER A 147 -27.82 10.28 19.23
CA SER A 147 -27.96 11.74 19.16
C SER A 147 -28.28 12.40 20.51
N GLN A 148 -28.66 11.64 21.55
CA GLN A 148 -28.86 12.21 22.89
C GLN A 148 -27.55 12.65 23.53
N SER A 149 -26.42 12.06 23.14
CA SER A 149 -25.10 12.48 23.64
C SER A 149 -24.56 13.73 22.94
N PHE A 150 -25.25 14.25 21.92
CA PHE A 150 -24.81 15.45 21.20
C PHE A 150 -24.89 16.71 22.06
N TYR A 151 -23.89 17.57 21.92
CA TYR A 151 -23.78 18.87 22.55
C TYR A 151 -24.89 19.82 22.06
N ILE A 152 -25.17 19.81 20.76
CA ILE A 152 -26.27 20.54 20.09
C ILE A 152 -27.23 19.52 19.48
N ARG A 153 -28.28 19.20 20.24
CA ARG A 153 -29.32 18.26 19.82
C ARG A 153 -30.29 18.84 18.80
N HIS A 154 -30.55 20.14 18.88
CA HIS A 154 -31.56 20.78 18.05
C HIS A 154 -31.18 20.70 16.56
N GLY A 155 -31.99 20.01 15.76
CA GLY A 155 -31.75 19.79 14.33
C GLY A 155 -30.95 18.53 13.98
N HIS A 156 -30.38 17.82 14.97
CA HIS A 156 -29.49 16.66 14.74
C HIS A 156 -30.01 15.38 15.40
N HIS A 157 -31.27 15.03 15.13
CA HIS A 157 -31.91 13.85 15.71
C HIS A 157 -31.67 12.62 14.81
N ASN A 158 -31.19 11.54 15.41
CA ASN A 158 -31.05 10.24 14.76
C ASN A 158 -32.18 9.29 15.18
N PRO A 159 -32.53 8.29 14.35
CA PRO A 159 -33.40 7.20 14.78
C PRO A 159 -32.81 6.45 15.97
N THR A 160 -33.67 5.79 16.76
CA THR A 160 -33.27 5.00 17.93
C THR A 160 -32.91 3.56 17.60
N GLU A 161 -33.14 3.11 16.38
CA GLU A 161 -32.82 1.77 15.91
C GLU A 161 -32.51 1.75 14.41
N ILE A 162 -31.68 0.78 14.01
CA ILE A 162 -31.47 0.49 12.59
C ILE A 162 -32.48 -0.60 12.20
N PRO A 163 -33.38 -0.35 11.24
CA PRO A 163 -34.50 -1.26 10.93
C PRO A 163 -34.06 -2.62 10.40
N LEU A 164 -32.84 -2.72 9.86
CA LEU A 164 -32.25 -3.97 9.38
C LEU A 164 -30.85 -4.20 9.97
N LYS A 165 -30.60 -5.41 10.48
CA LYS A 165 -29.31 -5.75 11.10
C LYS A 165 -28.33 -6.38 10.11
N SER A 166 -27.06 -6.04 10.26
CA SER A 166 -25.96 -6.78 9.62
C SER A 166 -25.92 -8.22 10.14
N TYR A 167 -25.71 -9.19 9.25
CA TYR A 167 -25.69 -10.61 9.60
C TYR A 167 -24.73 -11.38 8.69
N THR A 168 -24.13 -12.46 9.20
CA THR A 168 -23.30 -13.38 8.40
C THR A 168 -23.93 -14.76 8.44
N TYR A 169 -24.46 -15.21 7.31
CA TYR A 169 -24.92 -16.58 7.13
C TYR A 169 -23.73 -17.47 6.83
N ILE A 170 -23.70 -18.65 7.45
CA ILE A 170 -22.70 -19.68 7.21
C ILE A 170 -23.44 -20.90 6.69
N SER A 171 -22.98 -21.46 5.58
CA SER A 171 -23.60 -22.65 5.01
C SER A 171 -23.52 -23.82 6.01
N PRO A 172 -24.62 -24.53 6.29
CA PRO A 172 -24.63 -25.63 7.25
C PRO A 172 -23.73 -26.77 6.75
N PHE A 173 -23.80 -27.09 5.46
CA PHE A 173 -23.10 -28.20 4.83
C PHE A 173 -22.09 -27.72 3.78
N VAL A 174 -20.82 -27.80 4.13
CA VAL A 174 -19.69 -27.51 3.24
C VAL A 174 -18.76 -28.71 3.25
N ARG A 175 -18.37 -29.20 2.08
CA ARG A 175 -17.55 -30.42 1.96
C ARG A 175 -16.30 -30.20 1.12
N ILE A 176 -15.30 -31.04 1.37
CA ILE A 176 -14.16 -31.26 0.48
C ILE A 176 -14.06 -32.76 0.26
N GLY A 177 -14.24 -33.20 -0.99
CA GLY A 177 -14.43 -34.62 -1.27
C GLY A 177 -15.62 -35.16 -0.47
N HIS A 178 -15.39 -36.21 0.32
CA HIS A 178 -16.42 -36.81 1.15
C HIS A 178 -16.52 -36.24 2.58
N LEU A 179 -15.58 -35.39 3.02
CA LEU A 179 -15.50 -34.85 4.39
C LEU A 179 -16.23 -33.52 4.54
N VAL A 180 -16.89 -33.30 5.68
CA VAL A 180 -17.63 -32.06 6.01
C VAL A 180 -16.74 -31.10 6.80
N LEU A 181 -16.78 -29.79 6.50
CA LEU A 181 -16.05 -28.78 7.27
C LEU A 181 -16.82 -28.39 8.55
N GLY A 182 -16.16 -28.53 9.70
CA GLY A 182 -16.67 -28.05 10.97
C GLY A 182 -16.74 -26.52 11.06
N GLU A 183 -17.54 -26.01 12.00
CA GLU A 183 -17.82 -24.58 12.17
C GLU A 183 -16.56 -23.73 12.36
N GLN A 184 -15.63 -24.16 13.20
CA GLN A 184 -14.37 -23.44 13.46
C GLN A 184 -13.45 -23.35 12.22
N ILE A 185 -13.60 -24.27 11.25
CA ILE A 185 -12.88 -24.20 9.96
C ILE A 185 -13.62 -23.24 9.03
N LYS A 186 -14.96 -23.33 8.96
CA LYS A 186 -15.79 -22.39 8.21
C LYS A 186 -15.54 -20.95 8.68
N GLU A 187 -15.31 -20.73 9.97
CA GLU A 187 -14.97 -19.41 10.51
C GLU A 187 -13.71 -18.78 9.90
N LYS A 188 -12.75 -19.59 9.45
CA LYS A 188 -11.49 -19.11 8.85
C LYS A 188 -11.62 -18.52 7.45
N PHE A 189 -12.77 -18.67 6.79
CA PHE A 189 -13.07 -17.93 5.57
C PHE A 189 -13.38 -16.47 5.92
N THR A 190 -12.37 -15.60 5.77
CA THR A 190 -12.41 -14.17 6.11
C THR A 190 -12.15 -13.24 4.92
N ASP A 191 -11.82 -13.83 3.77
CA ASP A 191 -11.55 -13.20 2.48
C ASP A 191 -12.88 -12.83 1.77
N TYR A 192 -13.58 -11.86 2.33
CA TYR A 192 -14.86 -11.42 1.79
C TYR A 192 -14.72 -10.70 0.44
N VAL A 193 -15.42 -11.21 -0.56
CA VAL A 193 -15.56 -10.62 -1.91
C VAL A 193 -16.94 -9.99 -2.04
N GLU A 194 -17.03 -8.82 -2.67
CA GLU A 194 -18.29 -8.12 -2.90
C GLU A 194 -19.21 -8.88 -3.85
N VAL A 195 -20.48 -8.98 -3.47
CA VAL A 195 -21.53 -9.46 -4.35
C VAL A 195 -21.95 -8.31 -5.25
N THR A 196 -21.64 -8.41 -6.54
CA THR A 196 -22.13 -7.49 -7.56
C THR A 196 -23.34 -8.14 -8.24
N SER A 197 -24.54 -7.66 -7.92
CA SER A 197 -25.76 -8.03 -8.64
C SER A 197 -26.19 -6.86 -9.52
N ASP A 198 -26.54 -7.16 -10.77
CA ASP A 198 -27.23 -6.23 -11.67
C ASP A 198 -28.75 -6.49 -11.69
N GLU A 199 -29.21 -7.53 -10.98
CA GLU A 199 -30.60 -7.91 -10.92
C GLU A 199 -31.33 -7.07 -9.86
N ARG A 200 -32.26 -6.25 -10.33
CA ARG A 200 -33.05 -5.37 -9.47
C ARG A 200 -33.98 -6.23 -8.60
N PRO A 201 -34.07 -5.97 -7.27
CA PRO A 201 -35.04 -6.65 -6.42
C PRO A 201 -36.47 -6.47 -6.94
N GLU A 202 -37.31 -7.47 -6.74
CA GLU A 202 -38.75 -7.38 -7.06
C GLU A 202 -39.45 -6.27 -6.27
N ARG A 203 -38.93 -5.97 -5.07
CA ARG A 203 -39.37 -4.88 -4.20
C ARG A 203 -39.09 -3.51 -4.81
N LYS A 204 -40.14 -2.74 -5.06
CA LYS A 204 -40.07 -1.39 -5.68
C LYS A 204 -39.44 -0.34 -4.76
N ASP A 205 -39.53 -0.55 -3.45
CA ASP A 205 -39.00 0.34 -2.42
C ASP A 205 -37.48 0.18 -2.23
N VAL A 206 -36.89 -0.89 -2.76
CA VAL A 206 -35.44 -1.10 -2.76
C VAL A 206 -34.84 -0.62 -4.09
N LYS A 207 -33.91 0.32 -4.02
CA LYS A 207 -33.20 0.86 -5.18
C LYS A 207 -31.82 0.24 -5.27
N LEU A 208 -31.47 -0.31 -6.42
CA LEU A 208 -30.13 -0.84 -6.69
C LEU A 208 -29.30 0.20 -7.42
N HIS A 209 -28.16 0.59 -6.84
CA HIS A 209 -27.21 1.50 -7.47
C HIS A 209 -25.78 1.05 -7.19
N MET A 210 -25.01 0.78 -8.25
CA MET A 210 -23.61 0.32 -8.18
C MET A 210 -23.41 -0.92 -7.29
N GLY A 211 -24.33 -1.88 -7.32
CA GLY A 211 -24.25 -3.11 -6.51
C GLY A 211 -24.64 -2.94 -5.02
N ILE A 212 -25.02 -1.74 -4.60
CA ILE A 212 -25.53 -1.45 -3.25
C ILE A 212 -27.05 -1.28 -3.31
N TYR A 213 -27.75 -1.86 -2.33
CA TYR A 213 -29.20 -1.75 -2.19
C TYR A 213 -29.56 -0.64 -1.20
N TYR A 214 -30.37 0.32 -1.62
CA TYR A 214 -30.80 1.46 -0.83
C TYR A 214 -32.28 1.35 -0.49
N HIS A 215 -32.61 1.59 0.78
CA HIS A 215 -33.97 1.78 1.28
C HIS A 215 -34.09 3.27 1.58
N CYS A 216 -34.39 4.05 0.53
CA CYS A 216 -34.53 5.51 0.58
C CYS A 216 -35.45 6.00 -0.54
N ASP A 217 -35.93 7.24 -0.44
CA ASP A 217 -36.73 7.91 -1.46
C ASP A 217 -35.88 8.55 -2.58
N ASP A 218 -34.67 9.01 -2.28
CA ASP A 218 -33.70 9.46 -3.28
C ASP A 218 -32.30 8.92 -2.95
N VAL A 219 -31.66 8.25 -3.90
CA VAL A 219 -30.31 7.71 -3.73
C VAL A 219 -29.26 8.84 -3.72
N TRP A 220 -29.55 9.95 -4.39
CA TRP A 220 -28.63 11.08 -4.53
C TRP A 220 -28.73 12.06 -3.36
N ASN A 221 -29.88 12.09 -2.68
CA ASN A 221 -30.15 12.93 -1.51
C ASN A 221 -30.66 12.05 -0.36
N PRO A 222 -29.80 11.26 0.29
CA PRO A 222 -30.22 10.41 1.41
C PRO A 222 -30.64 11.25 2.62
N GLU A 223 -31.67 10.79 3.31
CA GLU A 223 -32.21 11.39 4.53
C GLU A 223 -31.81 10.58 5.76
N VAL A 224 -31.80 11.25 6.91
CA VAL A 224 -31.43 10.61 8.18
C VAL A 224 -32.42 9.49 8.50
N GLY A 225 -31.90 8.27 8.64
CA GLY A 225 -32.67 7.05 8.83
C GLY A 225 -32.71 6.15 7.59
N ASP A 226 -32.31 6.64 6.42
CA ASP A 226 -32.14 5.79 5.25
C ASP A 226 -31.09 4.71 5.51
N ILE A 227 -31.31 3.51 4.96
CA ILE A 227 -30.36 2.41 5.05
C ILE A 227 -29.84 2.00 3.69
N ARG A 228 -28.57 1.59 3.66
CA ARG A 228 -27.96 0.91 2.52
C ARG A 228 -27.40 -0.44 2.93
N VAL A 229 -27.47 -1.40 2.01
CA VAL A 229 -27.15 -2.80 2.24
C VAL A 229 -26.18 -3.26 1.15
N GLN A 230 -25.05 -3.82 1.57
CA GLN A 230 -24.05 -4.42 0.69
C GLN A 230 -23.81 -5.87 1.10
N PHE A 231 -23.77 -6.78 0.13
CA PHE A 231 -23.50 -8.19 0.35
C PHE A 231 -22.06 -8.55 -0.01
N TYR A 232 -21.50 -9.50 0.73
CA TYR A 232 -20.18 -10.06 0.51
C TYR A 232 -20.23 -11.59 0.70
N TYR A 233 -19.41 -12.36 0.00
CA TYR A 233 -19.29 -13.80 0.20
C TYR A 233 -17.84 -14.23 0.46
N ALA A 234 -17.63 -15.39 1.08
CA ALA A 234 -16.31 -16.00 1.26
C ALA A 234 -16.38 -17.52 1.05
N GLY A 235 -15.36 -18.10 0.41
CA GLY A 235 -15.29 -19.53 0.05
C GLY A 235 -16.34 -19.95 -0.97
N ILE A 236 -16.14 -19.65 -2.26
CA ILE A 236 -17.15 -19.99 -3.29
C ILE A 236 -17.13 -21.48 -3.64
N ALA A 237 -18.26 -22.04 -4.07
CA ALA A 237 -18.29 -23.41 -4.59
C ALA A 237 -17.26 -23.62 -5.71
N ALA A 238 -16.70 -24.83 -5.77
CA ALA A 238 -15.60 -25.24 -6.64
C ALA A 238 -14.24 -24.56 -6.40
N GLU A 239 -14.13 -23.64 -5.43
CA GLU A 239 -12.84 -23.09 -5.03
C GLU A 239 -11.95 -24.17 -4.41
N ILE A 240 -10.71 -24.25 -4.86
CA ILE A 240 -9.74 -25.22 -4.35
C ILE A 240 -9.15 -24.70 -3.05
N VAL A 241 -9.32 -25.46 -1.97
CA VAL A 241 -8.70 -25.17 -0.68
C VAL A 241 -7.96 -26.37 -0.13
N SER A 242 -6.96 -26.12 0.69
CA SER A 242 -6.22 -27.12 1.46
C SER A 242 -6.53 -26.97 2.94
N VAL A 243 -6.93 -28.07 3.57
CA VAL A 243 -7.30 -28.12 4.98
C VAL A 243 -6.44 -29.14 5.72
N VAL A 244 -5.97 -28.76 6.92
CA VAL A 244 -5.38 -29.69 7.89
C VAL A 244 -6.19 -29.62 9.18
N ALA A 245 -6.88 -30.71 9.53
CA ALA A 245 -7.76 -30.79 10.68
C ALA A 245 -7.95 -32.25 11.12
N MET A 246 -8.52 -32.48 12.29
CA MET A 246 -8.81 -33.83 12.78
C MET A 246 -10.11 -34.33 12.15
N GLN A 247 -10.10 -35.57 11.65
CA GLN A 247 -11.34 -36.23 11.23
C GLN A 247 -12.06 -36.79 12.45
N LYS A 248 -13.37 -36.58 12.54
CA LYS A 248 -14.24 -37.24 13.52
C LYS A 248 -15.63 -37.41 12.92
N ASP A 249 -16.11 -38.65 12.80
CA ASP A 249 -17.43 -38.98 12.25
C ASP A 249 -17.64 -38.35 10.85
N GLY A 250 -16.59 -38.30 10.03
CA GLY A 250 -16.61 -37.67 8.69
C GLY A 250 -16.62 -36.13 8.68
N VAL A 251 -16.49 -35.49 9.84
CA VAL A 251 -16.39 -34.02 9.99
C VAL A 251 -14.96 -33.63 10.35
N LEU A 252 -14.46 -32.57 9.71
CA LEU A 252 -13.18 -31.95 10.03
C LEU A 252 -13.34 -30.95 11.17
N ILE A 253 -12.71 -31.24 12.29
CA ILE A 253 -12.75 -30.41 13.50
C ILE A 253 -11.34 -30.09 13.99
N PRO A 254 -11.16 -29.06 14.83
CA PRO A 254 -9.83 -28.70 15.29
C PRO A 254 -9.19 -29.74 16.20
N TYR A 255 -7.91 -29.97 15.99
CA TYR A 255 -7.13 -31.00 16.67
C TYR A 255 -6.52 -30.48 17.98
N PRO A 256 -6.89 -31.02 19.15
CA PRO A 256 -6.25 -30.63 20.41
C PRO A 256 -4.84 -31.21 20.53
N THR A 257 -3.84 -30.35 20.74
CA THR A 257 -2.43 -30.74 20.93
C THR A 257 -2.08 -30.95 22.41
N SER A 258 -0.97 -31.64 22.65
CA SER A 258 -0.45 -31.89 24.01
C SER A 258 -0.18 -30.61 24.83
N LYS A 259 -0.03 -29.46 24.18
CA LYS A 259 0.23 -28.15 24.81
C LYS A 259 -1.01 -27.28 24.97
N GLY A 260 -2.21 -27.85 24.81
CA GLY A 260 -3.49 -27.17 25.04
C GLY A 260 -3.87 -26.17 23.94
N ARG A 261 -3.31 -26.31 22.74
CA ARG A 261 -3.70 -25.53 21.55
C ARG A 261 -4.49 -26.41 20.60
N THR A 262 -5.36 -25.81 19.81
CA THR A 262 -6.10 -26.51 18.75
C THR A 262 -5.54 -26.17 17.38
N ILE A 263 -5.27 -27.17 16.56
CA ILE A 263 -4.78 -27.02 15.18
C ILE A 263 -5.93 -27.25 14.20
N ALA A 264 -6.21 -26.23 13.40
CA ALA A 264 -7.05 -26.31 12.21
C ALA A 264 -6.52 -25.29 11.20
N LEU A 265 -5.93 -25.77 10.12
CA LEU A 265 -5.33 -24.94 9.09
C LEU A 265 -6.23 -24.94 7.86
N LEU A 266 -6.43 -23.77 7.28
CA LEU A 266 -7.16 -23.55 6.03
C LEU A 266 -6.31 -22.60 5.19
N ARG A 267 -6.05 -22.96 3.93
CA ARG A 267 -5.42 -22.06 2.95
C ARG A 267 -6.06 -22.25 1.58
N HIS A 268 -6.06 -21.19 0.79
CA HIS A 268 -6.54 -21.21 -0.59
C HIS A 268 -5.50 -21.84 -1.50
N GLY A 269 -5.97 -22.52 -2.55
CA GLY A 269 -5.13 -23.18 -3.55
C GLY A 269 -4.77 -24.63 -3.21
N ASN A 270 -3.98 -25.23 -4.10
CA ASN A 270 -3.54 -26.61 -3.98
C ASN A 270 -2.17 -26.68 -3.26
N LEU A 271 -2.20 -26.81 -1.94
CA LEU A 271 -1.00 -26.91 -1.10
C LEU A 271 -0.82 -28.31 -0.54
N ASN A 272 0.43 -28.76 -0.51
CA ASN A 272 0.82 -29.98 0.20
C ASN A 272 1.04 -29.70 1.71
N VAL A 273 1.19 -30.76 2.50
CA VAL A 273 1.46 -30.69 3.94
C VAL A 273 2.62 -29.73 4.26
N ASN A 274 3.76 -29.88 3.58
CA ASN A 274 4.96 -29.08 3.87
C ASN A 274 4.72 -27.60 3.63
N GLN A 275 4.01 -27.25 2.55
CA GLN A 275 3.64 -25.88 2.21
C GLN A 275 2.66 -25.30 3.24
N MET A 276 1.66 -26.07 3.67
CA MET A 276 0.69 -25.66 4.68
C MET A 276 1.37 -25.28 6.01
N PHE A 277 2.24 -26.17 6.52
CA PHE A 277 2.95 -25.92 7.78
C PHE A 277 4.04 -24.86 7.66
N SER A 278 4.72 -24.76 6.51
CA SER A 278 5.71 -23.69 6.27
C SER A 278 5.06 -22.31 6.25
N ALA A 279 3.89 -22.17 5.62
CA ALA A 279 3.12 -20.94 5.64
C ALA A 279 2.69 -20.58 7.07
N GLU A 280 2.19 -21.55 7.84
CA GLU A 280 1.79 -21.34 9.23
C GLU A 280 2.98 -20.92 10.12
N HIS A 281 4.16 -21.55 9.95
CA HIS A 281 5.37 -21.15 10.65
C HIS A 281 5.79 -19.71 10.31
N SER A 282 5.58 -19.26 9.07
CA SER A 282 5.91 -17.91 8.64
C SER A 282 5.00 -16.86 9.31
N ASP A 283 3.69 -17.09 9.33
CA ASP A 283 2.72 -16.16 9.95
C ASP A 283 2.97 -16.00 11.45
N VAL A 284 3.26 -17.12 12.13
CA VAL A 284 3.58 -17.13 13.56
C VAL A 284 4.91 -16.44 13.85
N ARG A 285 5.89 -16.63 12.97
CA ARG A 285 7.19 -15.95 13.07
C ARG A 285 6.99 -14.45 12.98
N LEU A 286 6.22 -13.95 12.01
CA LEU A 286 5.95 -12.53 11.86
C LEU A 286 5.32 -11.91 13.12
N GLU A 287 4.29 -12.56 13.67
CA GLU A 287 3.64 -12.11 14.92
C GLU A 287 4.61 -12.14 16.13
N THR A 288 5.48 -13.15 16.19
CA THR A 288 6.51 -13.23 17.24
C THR A 288 7.51 -12.08 17.14
N TRP A 289 7.95 -11.72 15.92
CA TRP A 289 8.87 -10.60 15.71
C TRP A 289 8.26 -9.23 16.01
N LYS A 290 6.98 -9.01 15.69
CA LYS A 290 6.27 -7.78 16.06
C LYS A 290 6.28 -7.57 17.58
N LEU A 291 5.93 -8.60 18.34
CA LEU A 291 5.91 -8.54 19.80
C LEU A 291 7.33 -8.47 20.42
N ARG A 292 8.35 -9.06 19.77
CA ARG A 292 9.76 -8.87 20.17
C ARG A 292 10.20 -7.42 20.02
N ALA A 293 9.89 -6.80 18.87
CA ALA A 293 10.24 -5.40 18.63
C ALA A 293 9.57 -4.47 19.67
N ALA A 294 8.28 -4.70 19.97
CA ALA A 294 7.58 -3.97 21.01
C ALA A 294 8.21 -4.17 22.41
N GLY A 295 8.58 -5.40 22.76
CA GLY A 295 9.26 -5.70 24.02
C GLY A 295 10.64 -5.05 24.16
N ILE A 296 11.47 -5.09 23.11
CA ILE A 296 12.78 -4.43 23.06
C ILE A 296 12.63 -2.91 23.21
N PHE A 297 11.63 -2.33 22.55
CA PHE A 297 11.34 -0.89 22.66
C PHE A 297 10.92 -0.49 24.08
N ILE A 298 10.04 -1.27 24.73
CA ILE A 298 9.64 -1.04 26.13
C ILE A 298 10.85 -1.14 27.06
N LEU A 299 11.74 -2.11 26.84
CA LEU A 299 12.97 -2.26 27.63
C LEU A 299 13.95 -1.10 27.39
N TYR A 300 14.03 -0.58 26.17
CA TYR A 300 14.83 0.60 25.85
C TYR A 300 14.27 1.86 26.55
N ALA A 301 12.95 2.07 26.49
CA ALA A 301 12.30 3.16 27.22
C ALA A 301 12.49 3.03 28.74
N SER A 302 12.57 1.79 29.27
CA SER A 302 12.87 1.56 30.68
C SER A 302 14.28 1.98 31.07
N SER A 303 15.29 1.71 30.22
CA SER A 303 16.69 2.06 30.50
C SER A 303 16.99 3.55 30.37
N GLU A 304 16.20 4.31 29.61
CA GLU A 304 16.26 5.78 29.62
C GLU A 304 15.72 6.40 30.92
N LYS A 305 14.73 5.75 31.55
CA LYS A 305 14.07 6.25 32.76
C LYS A 305 14.73 5.76 34.05
N ILE A 306 15.36 4.59 34.02
CA ILE A 306 16.19 4.07 35.10
C ILE A 306 17.60 4.62 34.89
N SER A 307 18.02 5.59 35.71
CA SER A 307 19.41 6.05 35.69
C SER A 307 20.32 4.94 36.22
N VAL A 308 20.95 4.17 35.34
CA VAL A 308 21.81 3.02 35.68
C VAL A 308 23.04 3.43 36.52
N SER A 309 23.39 4.72 36.52
CA SER A 309 24.37 5.33 37.43
C SER A 309 24.04 5.16 38.92
N GLN A 310 22.78 4.84 39.25
CA GLN A 310 22.28 4.62 40.61
C GLN A 310 22.51 3.18 41.12
N ILE A 311 22.97 2.25 40.28
CA ILE A 311 23.24 0.85 40.67
C ILE A 311 24.76 0.66 40.88
N PRO A 312 25.23 0.47 42.13
CA PRO A 312 26.68 0.46 42.45
C PRO A 312 27.50 -0.58 41.69
N PHE A 313 26.91 -1.74 41.39
CA PHE A 313 27.57 -2.83 40.68
C PHE A 313 27.78 -2.51 39.18
N LEU A 314 26.83 -1.82 38.55
CA LEU A 314 26.89 -1.48 37.12
C LEU A 314 27.74 -0.24 36.85
N ARG A 315 27.84 0.66 37.85
CA ARG A 315 28.70 1.86 37.81
C ARG A 315 30.19 1.54 37.62
N ASN A 316 30.66 0.39 38.11
CA ASN A 316 32.07 -0.02 37.96
C ASN A 316 32.37 -0.75 36.64
N MET A 317 31.34 -1.25 35.93
CA MET A 317 31.50 -1.88 34.61
C MET A 317 31.41 -0.88 33.46
N VAL A 318 30.68 0.24 33.64
CA VAL A 318 30.49 1.28 32.64
C VAL A 318 31.34 2.48 33.01
N THR A 319 32.61 2.48 32.57
CA THR A 319 33.51 3.62 32.73
C THR A 319 33.25 4.63 31.62
N GLY A 320 32.30 5.54 31.81
CA GLY A 320 32.00 6.63 30.87
C GLY A 320 30.58 7.20 31.05
N ASP A 321 30.33 8.38 30.49
CA ASP A 321 28.99 8.97 30.46
C ASP A 321 28.03 8.07 29.66
N MET A 322 26.91 7.69 30.26
CA MET A 322 25.89 6.87 29.61
C MET A 322 25.24 7.62 28.45
N THR A 323 25.60 7.24 27.23
CA THR A 323 24.94 7.70 26.00
C THR A 323 23.73 6.82 25.66
N SER A 324 22.78 7.33 24.87
CA SER A 324 21.62 6.56 24.35
C SER A 324 22.03 5.20 23.74
N SER A 325 23.20 5.14 23.09
CA SER A 325 23.79 3.91 22.53
C SER A 325 24.07 2.83 23.59
N THR A 326 24.51 3.21 24.79
CA THR A 326 24.76 2.26 25.89
C THR A 326 23.46 1.69 26.47
N ASN A 327 22.42 2.54 26.61
CA ASN A 327 21.09 2.12 27.05
C ASN A 327 20.42 1.16 26.06
N PHE A 328 20.64 1.39 24.76
CA PHE A 328 20.21 0.47 23.71
C PHE A 328 20.94 -0.87 23.77
N ALA A 329 22.26 -0.86 23.93
CA ALA A 329 23.06 -2.08 24.08
C ALA A 329 22.60 -2.94 25.27
N ILE A 330 22.37 -2.32 26.44
CA ILE A 330 21.90 -3.03 27.63
C ILE A 330 20.49 -3.61 27.42
N SER A 331 19.56 -2.81 26.85
CA SER A 331 18.21 -3.29 26.55
C SER A 331 18.22 -4.47 25.57
N LEU A 332 19.05 -4.39 24.53
CA LEU A 332 19.21 -5.47 23.56
C LEU A 332 19.78 -6.73 24.20
N SER A 333 20.81 -6.61 25.05
CA SER A 333 21.39 -7.74 25.79
C SER A 333 20.38 -8.40 26.72
N VAL A 334 19.63 -7.63 27.50
CA VAL A 334 18.57 -8.16 28.39
C VAL A 334 17.50 -8.87 27.57
N SER A 335 17.07 -8.29 26.45
CA SER A 335 16.10 -8.88 25.55
C SER A 335 16.59 -10.22 24.98
N LEU A 336 17.83 -10.27 24.50
CA LEU A 336 18.44 -11.48 23.96
C LEU A 336 18.56 -12.59 25.01
N LEU A 337 18.88 -12.26 26.26
CA LEU A 337 18.90 -13.23 27.37
C LEU A 337 17.52 -13.80 27.66
N VAL A 338 16.49 -12.96 27.77
CA VAL A 338 15.11 -13.40 28.00
C VAL A 338 14.65 -14.34 26.88
N ILE A 339 14.96 -13.97 25.62
CA ILE A 339 14.64 -14.81 24.46
C ILE A 339 15.45 -16.13 24.50
N ALA A 340 16.74 -16.07 24.81
CA ALA A 340 17.60 -17.25 24.88
C ALA A 340 17.08 -18.27 25.90
N ILE A 341 16.72 -17.82 27.11
CA ILE A 341 16.19 -18.69 28.17
C ILE A 341 14.91 -19.40 27.73
N ALA A 342 14.02 -18.70 27.02
CA ALA A 342 12.77 -19.31 26.55
C ALA A 342 13.01 -20.39 25.47
N TRP A 343 14.03 -20.22 24.62
CA TRP A 343 14.32 -21.15 23.52
C TRP A 343 15.33 -22.24 23.85
N ILE A 344 16.17 -22.10 24.87
CA ILE A 344 17.28 -23.04 25.15
C ILE A 344 16.79 -24.48 25.42
N LEU A 345 15.61 -24.63 26.03
CA LEU A 345 15.03 -25.95 26.33
C LEU A 345 14.41 -26.63 25.10
N TYR A 346 13.96 -25.85 24.11
CA TYR A 346 13.29 -26.37 22.91
C TYR A 346 14.23 -26.44 21.70
N ARG A 347 15.15 -25.47 21.54
CA ARG A 347 16.19 -25.42 20.49
C ARG A 347 17.53 -25.00 21.10
N PRO A 348 18.29 -25.94 21.70
CA PRO A 348 19.50 -25.64 22.47
C PRO A 348 20.57 -24.86 21.71
N MET A 349 20.83 -25.19 20.45
CA MET A 349 21.84 -24.49 19.64
C MET A 349 21.47 -23.02 19.38
N LEU A 350 20.17 -22.77 19.14
CA LEU A 350 19.66 -21.43 18.87
C LEU A 350 19.69 -20.59 20.16
N GLY A 351 19.27 -21.17 21.28
CA GLY A 351 19.36 -20.55 22.60
C GLY A 351 20.81 -20.22 22.99
N ALA A 352 21.74 -21.17 22.82
CA ALA A 352 23.17 -20.95 23.10
C ALA A 352 23.77 -19.83 22.25
N GLY A 353 23.45 -19.78 20.95
CA GLY A 353 23.88 -18.69 20.08
C GLY A 353 23.36 -17.32 20.52
N LEU A 354 22.11 -17.24 21.00
CA LEU A 354 21.53 -16.01 21.53
C LEU A 354 22.17 -15.57 22.85
N VAL A 355 22.56 -16.51 23.74
CA VAL A 355 23.32 -16.17 24.95
C VAL A 355 24.66 -15.54 24.59
N VAL A 356 25.39 -16.12 23.63
CA VAL A 356 26.67 -15.56 23.16
C VAL A 356 26.46 -14.16 22.55
N ALA A 357 25.44 -13.99 21.73
CA ALA A 357 25.08 -12.70 21.14
C ALA A 357 24.70 -11.65 22.19
N ALA A 358 24.08 -12.05 23.31
CA ALA A 358 23.74 -11.13 24.39
C ALA A 358 24.98 -10.54 25.09
N ILE A 359 26.14 -11.20 25.02
CA ILE A 359 27.40 -10.77 25.64
C ILE A 359 28.19 -9.82 24.72
N SER A 360 27.96 -9.86 23.40
CA SER A 360 28.75 -9.07 22.44
C SER A 360 28.73 -7.54 22.64
N PRO A 361 27.63 -6.90 23.10
CA PRO A 361 27.63 -5.44 23.33
C PRO A 361 28.55 -5.01 24.48
N PHE A 362 28.83 -5.90 25.44
CA PHE A 362 29.78 -5.64 26.52
C PHE A 362 31.22 -5.61 26.02
N PHE A 363 31.57 -6.46 25.05
CA PHE A 363 32.90 -6.42 24.40
C PHE A 363 33.09 -5.13 23.59
N TYR A 364 32.05 -4.65 22.91
CA TYR A 364 32.12 -3.38 22.15
C TYR A 364 32.37 -2.18 23.07
N CYS A 365 31.73 -2.13 24.25
CA CYS A 365 31.96 -1.09 25.23
C CYS A 365 33.38 -1.10 25.80
N THR A 366 34.03 -2.28 25.89
CA THR A 366 35.42 -2.38 26.36
C THR A 366 36.48 -2.01 25.32
N MET A 367 36.16 -2.08 24.02
CA MET A 367 37.13 -1.77 22.95
C MET A 367 37.14 -0.29 22.54
N GLY A 368 36.11 0.49 22.89
CA GLY A 368 36.03 1.93 22.59
C GLY A 368 36.89 2.86 23.45
N ILE A 369 37.74 2.32 24.33
CA ILE A 369 38.57 3.09 25.29
C ILE A 369 40.02 3.28 24.78
N ALA A 370 40.38 2.74 23.61
CA ALA A 370 41.78 2.69 23.15
C ALA A 370 42.27 3.91 22.34
N ASP A 371 41.43 4.90 22.04
CA ASP A 371 41.77 6.02 21.14
C ASP A 371 41.64 7.39 21.83
N GLU A 372 42.33 7.59 22.95
CA GLU A 372 42.56 8.96 23.46
C GLU A 372 43.79 9.03 24.39
N SER A 373 44.98 8.74 23.84
CA SER A 373 46.23 9.14 24.50
C SER A 373 47.33 9.41 23.49
N CYS A 374 47.48 10.66 23.05
CA CYS A 374 48.76 11.15 22.55
C CYS A 374 48.88 12.68 22.60
N LEU A 375 49.75 13.13 23.52
CA LEU A 375 50.67 14.26 23.43
C LEU A 375 50.13 15.70 23.63
N MET A 376 50.16 16.12 24.89
CA MET A 376 50.52 17.49 25.27
C MET A 376 52.05 17.57 25.37
N ASN A 377 52.67 18.51 24.65
CA ASN A 377 54.00 19.03 25.01
C ASN A 377 54.02 20.55 24.76
N GLU A 378 54.52 21.25 25.76
CA GLU A 378 54.68 22.71 25.84
C GLU A 378 55.79 23.24 24.92
N ASN A 379 55.74 24.56 24.68
CA ASN A 379 56.65 25.44 23.93
C ASN A 379 56.44 25.52 22.41
N ASP A 380 55.72 26.54 21.94
CA ASP A 380 56.36 27.77 21.43
C ASP A 380 55.31 28.83 21.00
N ASN A 381 55.72 30.10 21.10
CA ASN A 381 54.98 31.30 20.73
C ASN A 381 54.26 31.22 19.36
N CYS A 382 53.01 31.67 19.27
CA CYS A 382 52.62 32.67 18.26
C CYS A 382 51.25 33.32 18.50
N THR A 383 51.25 34.62 18.19
CA THR A 383 50.22 35.66 18.25
C THR A 383 48.79 35.33 17.82
N SER A 384 47.87 36.08 18.45
CA SER A 384 46.45 36.21 18.14
C SER A 384 46.14 36.28 16.64
N SER A 385 45.28 35.39 16.16
CA SER A 385 44.44 35.67 15.01
C SER A 385 43.08 34.97 15.15
N LYS A 386 42.08 35.68 14.64
CA LYS A 386 40.63 35.49 14.76
C LYS A 386 40.17 34.03 14.64
N LEU A 387 39.20 33.66 15.49
CA LEU A 387 38.28 32.55 15.24
C LEU A 387 37.75 32.65 13.81
N ASN A 388 38.06 31.67 12.97
CA ASN A 388 37.40 31.47 11.69
C ASN A 388 36.43 30.29 11.79
N MET A 389 35.17 30.62 11.55
CA MET A 389 33.99 29.79 11.44
C MET A 389 34.04 28.92 10.17
N TYR A 390 35.00 27.99 10.08
CA TYR A 390 35.19 27.16 8.87
C TYR A 390 35.42 25.67 9.12
N SER A 391 35.23 25.15 10.34
CA SER A 391 35.33 23.70 10.60
C SER A 391 34.00 22.93 10.47
N LYS A 392 32.84 23.61 10.46
CA LYS A 392 31.53 22.96 10.22
C LYS A 392 31.23 22.66 8.75
N VAL A 393 32.00 23.22 7.81
CA VAL A 393 31.78 23.02 6.36
C VAL A 393 32.49 21.75 5.85
N ALA A 394 33.50 21.24 6.56
CA ALA A 394 34.26 20.07 6.13
C ALA A 394 33.52 18.74 6.36
N ASP A 395 32.75 18.61 7.44
CA ASP A 395 32.00 17.37 7.77
C ASP A 395 30.67 17.21 6.99
N VAL A 396 30.08 18.32 6.55
CA VAL A 396 28.87 18.30 5.68
C VAL A 396 29.20 17.79 4.28
N ASN A 397 30.45 17.97 3.83
CA ASN A 397 30.85 17.71 2.45
C ASN A 397 31.00 16.22 2.12
N THR A 398 31.17 15.32 3.10
CA THR A 398 31.29 13.87 2.86
C THR A 398 29.93 13.15 2.80
N LYS A 399 28.93 13.59 3.59
CA LYS A 399 27.62 12.92 3.68
C LYS A 399 26.82 12.99 2.36
N HIS A 400 26.86 14.14 1.68
CA HIS A 400 26.09 14.37 0.45
C HIS A 400 26.89 14.10 -0.84
N GLN A 401 28.19 13.81 -0.75
CA GLN A 401 29.06 13.61 -1.91
C GLN A 401 28.52 12.54 -2.88
N LYS A 402 27.89 11.48 -2.36
CA LYS A 402 27.30 10.43 -3.21
C LYS A 402 26.20 10.97 -4.14
N TYR A 403 25.37 11.88 -3.66
CA TYR A 403 24.25 12.45 -4.44
C TYR A 403 24.75 13.46 -5.45
N LEU A 404 25.76 14.26 -5.08
CA LEU A 404 26.44 15.15 -6.02
C LEU A 404 27.07 14.35 -7.17
N ASN A 405 27.71 13.22 -6.87
CA ASN A 405 28.26 12.34 -7.90
C ASN A 405 27.17 11.78 -8.82
N PHE A 406 26.01 11.36 -8.28
CA PHE A 406 24.88 10.90 -9.11
C PHE A 406 24.34 11.99 -10.03
N VAL A 407 24.22 13.23 -9.54
CA VAL A 407 23.78 14.38 -10.36
C VAL A 407 24.79 14.66 -11.47
N GLU A 408 26.08 14.67 -11.16
CA GLU A 408 27.14 14.91 -12.14
C GLU A 408 27.22 13.82 -13.21
N GLU A 409 27.09 12.55 -12.82
CA GLU A 409 27.05 11.42 -13.75
C GLU A 409 25.80 11.48 -14.65
N ALA A 410 24.64 11.81 -14.07
CA ALA A 410 23.40 11.99 -14.81
C ALA A 410 23.49 13.15 -15.81
N ARG A 411 24.08 14.28 -15.43
CA ARG A 411 24.33 15.42 -16.33
C ARG A 411 25.22 15.02 -17.51
N LYS A 412 26.32 14.30 -17.25
CA LYS A 412 27.26 13.87 -18.31
C LYS A 412 26.66 12.85 -19.28
N SER A 413 25.83 11.95 -18.77
CA SER A 413 25.20 10.90 -19.57
C SER A 413 23.88 11.33 -20.25
N TYR A 414 23.33 12.49 -19.86
CA TYR A 414 22.04 12.94 -20.36
C TYR A 414 22.12 13.36 -21.84
N VAL A 415 21.24 12.76 -22.64
CA VAL A 415 21.00 13.15 -24.03
C VAL A 415 19.53 13.60 -24.13
N PRO A 416 19.28 14.86 -24.53
CA PRO A 416 17.93 15.35 -24.79
C PRO A 416 17.23 14.49 -25.84
N CYS A 417 15.93 14.27 -25.67
CA CYS A 417 15.16 13.48 -26.63
C CYS A 417 14.93 14.26 -27.94
N ASP A 418 14.75 13.53 -29.05
CA ASP A 418 14.50 14.13 -30.37
C ASP A 418 13.08 14.72 -30.45
N GLN A 419 12.98 16.04 -30.39
CA GLN A 419 11.71 16.75 -30.45
C GLN A 419 11.15 16.83 -31.88
N ALA A 420 11.98 16.60 -32.90
CA ALA A 420 11.56 16.71 -34.28
C ALA A 420 10.49 15.65 -34.59
N LYS A 421 9.41 16.09 -35.25
CA LYS A 421 8.32 15.20 -35.69
C LYS A 421 7.80 14.31 -34.55
N CYS A 422 7.75 14.80 -33.30
CA CYS A 422 7.32 14.08 -32.09
C CYS A 422 8.13 12.79 -31.80
N ASN A 423 9.45 12.78 -32.04
CA ASN A 423 10.27 11.57 -31.91
C ASN A 423 10.68 11.20 -30.49
N CYS A 424 10.46 12.08 -29.52
CA CYS A 424 10.95 11.95 -28.14
C CYS A 424 10.65 10.57 -27.53
N HIS A 425 9.43 10.06 -27.79
CA HIS A 425 8.94 8.79 -27.23
C HIS A 425 8.93 7.63 -28.25
N SER A 426 9.39 7.85 -29.48
CA SER A 426 9.47 6.82 -30.54
C SER A 426 10.25 5.55 -30.16
N PRO A 427 11.33 5.62 -29.32
CA PRO A 427 12.04 4.43 -28.88
C PRO A 427 11.15 3.43 -28.14
N VAL A 428 10.17 3.92 -27.37
CA VAL A 428 9.22 3.08 -26.61
C VAL A 428 8.37 2.25 -27.57
N ILE A 429 7.79 2.87 -28.60
CA ILE A 429 7.03 2.16 -29.65
C ILE A 429 7.89 1.07 -30.29
N THR A 430 9.15 1.39 -30.57
CA THR A 430 10.06 0.47 -31.27
C THR A 430 10.42 -0.73 -30.40
N ASN A 431 10.60 -0.52 -29.10
CA ASN A 431 10.85 -1.57 -28.13
C ASN A 431 9.62 -2.46 -27.91
N ASP A 432 8.45 -1.85 -27.75
CA ASP A 432 7.20 -2.57 -27.49
C ASP A 432 6.77 -3.44 -28.68
N LEU A 433 6.96 -2.94 -29.90
CA LEU A 433 6.65 -3.69 -31.11
C LEU A 433 7.76 -4.68 -31.54
N LYS A 434 8.93 -4.67 -30.87
CA LYS A 434 10.09 -5.51 -31.24
C LYS A 434 9.76 -7.00 -31.26
N VAL A 435 8.92 -7.43 -30.34
CA VAL A 435 8.53 -8.84 -30.17
C VAL A 435 7.67 -9.33 -31.34
N PHE A 436 6.93 -8.43 -31.98
CA PHE A 436 6.02 -8.72 -33.08
C PHE A 436 6.63 -8.54 -34.48
N LYS A 437 7.96 -8.39 -34.58
CA LYS A 437 8.68 -8.19 -35.86
C LYS A 437 8.46 -9.31 -36.88
N LYS A 438 8.13 -10.52 -36.44
CA LYS A 438 7.80 -11.65 -37.33
C LYS A 438 6.39 -11.55 -37.95
N GLY A 439 5.62 -10.54 -37.56
CA GLY A 439 4.25 -10.32 -38.00
C GLY A 439 3.21 -10.75 -36.97
N ILE A 440 2.00 -10.19 -37.11
CA ILE A 440 0.83 -10.41 -36.28
C ILE A 440 -0.24 -11.05 -37.15
N SER A 441 -0.51 -12.34 -36.93
CA SER A 441 -1.53 -13.09 -37.66
C SER A 441 -2.93 -12.85 -37.08
N LYS A 442 -3.97 -13.20 -37.85
CA LYS A 442 -5.36 -13.20 -37.37
C LYS A 442 -5.52 -14.08 -36.14
N GLN A 443 -4.89 -15.26 -36.16
CA GLN A 443 -4.88 -16.19 -35.03
C GLN A 443 -4.27 -15.57 -33.75
N SER A 444 -3.21 -14.77 -33.86
CA SER A 444 -2.63 -14.09 -32.69
C SER A 444 -3.60 -13.07 -32.08
N ILE A 445 -4.46 -12.43 -32.88
CA ILE A 445 -5.52 -11.56 -32.37
C ILE A 445 -6.67 -12.38 -31.77
N ASP A 446 -7.07 -13.46 -32.43
CA ASP A 446 -8.15 -14.32 -31.92
C ASP A 446 -7.78 -14.98 -30.58
N ASN A 447 -6.51 -15.36 -30.40
CA ASN A 447 -5.96 -15.91 -29.14
C ASN A 447 -6.10 -14.96 -27.94
N VAL A 448 -6.16 -13.65 -28.18
CA VAL A 448 -6.37 -12.63 -27.14
C VAL A 448 -7.83 -12.13 -27.07
N LYS A 449 -8.60 -12.29 -28.15
CA LYS A 449 -9.99 -11.81 -28.30
C LYS A 449 -11.00 -12.71 -27.59
N THR A 450 -11.10 -14.01 -27.93
CA THR A 450 -12.11 -14.92 -27.33
C THR A 450 -11.97 -16.35 -27.84
N LYS A 451 -12.47 -17.29 -27.05
CA LYS A 451 -13.54 -18.18 -27.53
C LYS A 451 -14.72 -18.12 -26.56
N TYR A 452 -15.70 -17.25 -26.82
CA TYR A 452 -17.13 -17.59 -27.04
C TYR A 452 -18.04 -16.34 -27.05
N GLU A 453 -18.81 -16.23 -28.13
CA GLU A 453 -20.17 -15.66 -28.26
C GLU A 453 -20.55 -14.49 -27.35
N SER A 454 -20.40 -13.28 -27.88
CA SER A 454 -21.36 -12.16 -27.97
C SER A 454 -22.36 -11.79 -26.85
N HIS A 455 -22.58 -12.54 -25.77
CA HIS A 455 -23.63 -12.26 -24.80
C HIS A 455 -23.20 -12.26 -23.33
N ARG A 456 -21.99 -12.71 -22.96
CA ARG A 456 -21.50 -12.60 -21.57
C ARG A 456 -20.01 -12.34 -21.52
N CYS A 457 -19.64 -11.05 -21.54
CA CYS A 457 -18.43 -10.60 -20.83
C CYS A 457 -18.82 -10.24 -19.39
N THR A 458 -19.40 -11.21 -18.69
CA THR A 458 -19.68 -11.14 -17.26
C THR A 458 -18.95 -12.30 -16.60
N GLN A 459 -18.24 -11.95 -15.53
CA GLN A 459 -17.39 -12.81 -14.73
C GLN A 459 -18.21 -13.98 -14.16
N LEU A 460 -18.21 -15.13 -14.82
CA LEU A 460 -18.80 -16.36 -14.27
C LEU A 460 -18.08 -17.62 -14.79
N LEU A 461 -17.60 -18.37 -13.79
CA LEU A 461 -17.41 -19.81 -13.69
C LEU A 461 -16.45 -20.56 -14.61
N TYR A 462 -15.60 -21.32 -13.93
CA TYR A 462 -14.65 -22.32 -14.40
C TYR A 462 -15.28 -23.31 -15.40
N ILE A 463 -14.68 -23.40 -16.59
CA ILE A 463 -14.25 -24.61 -17.31
C ILE A 463 -13.85 -24.10 -18.72
N THR A 464 -12.58 -24.30 -19.11
CA THR A 464 -11.89 -23.73 -20.31
C THR A 464 -11.64 -22.21 -20.30
N THR A 465 -10.49 -21.80 -19.76
CA THR A 465 -10.10 -20.38 -19.61
C THR A 465 -9.84 -19.68 -20.96
N HIS A 466 -10.84 -18.99 -21.49
CA HIS A 466 -10.67 -17.95 -22.52
C HIS A 466 -10.96 -16.58 -21.91
N PHE A 467 -9.96 -15.96 -21.26
CA PHE A 467 -10.05 -14.60 -20.73
C PHE A 467 -10.06 -13.58 -21.87
N CYS A 468 -11.09 -12.73 -21.94
CA CYS A 468 -11.08 -11.55 -22.79
C CYS A 468 -10.09 -10.52 -22.19
N ARG A 469 -8.94 -10.31 -22.87
CA ARG A 469 -7.83 -9.50 -22.35
C ARG A 469 -7.94 -8.00 -22.68
N GLY A 470 -9.03 -7.57 -23.29
CA GLY A 470 -9.31 -6.17 -23.60
C GLY A 470 -10.48 -6.01 -24.56
N THR A 471 -10.80 -4.77 -24.89
CA THR A 471 -11.84 -4.40 -25.85
C THR A 471 -11.26 -4.43 -27.26
N LYS A 472 -11.91 -5.15 -28.18
CA LYS A 472 -11.53 -5.17 -29.60
C LYS A 472 -11.94 -3.86 -30.27
N TYR A 473 -11.03 -3.36 -31.10
CA TYR A 473 -11.27 -2.28 -32.04
C TYR A 473 -10.86 -2.70 -33.45
N GLN A 474 -11.60 -2.21 -34.44
CA GLN A 474 -11.24 -2.27 -35.85
C GLN A 474 -11.28 -0.87 -36.44
N ILE A 475 -10.31 -0.56 -37.28
CA ILE A 475 -10.38 0.56 -38.21
C ILE A 475 -10.49 -0.06 -39.59
N ILE A 476 -11.59 0.20 -40.31
CA ILE A 476 -11.82 -0.30 -41.67
C ILE A 476 -12.39 0.84 -42.52
N ASN A 477 -11.76 1.13 -43.65
CA ASN A 477 -12.15 2.21 -44.54
C ASN A 477 -12.34 3.55 -43.80
N HIS A 478 -11.37 3.89 -42.95
CA HIS A 478 -11.38 5.10 -42.12
C HIS A 478 -12.59 5.22 -41.17
N ARG A 479 -13.25 4.12 -40.81
CA ARG A 479 -14.31 4.06 -39.80
C ARG A 479 -13.86 3.23 -38.60
N LEU A 480 -14.27 3.65 -37.41
CA LEU A 480 -13.94 2.98 -36.14
C LEU A 480 -15.08 2.05 -35.74
N TYR A 481 -14.74 0.81 -35.41
CA TYR A 481 -15.65 -0.18 -34.84
C TYR A 481 -15.08 -0.71 -33.54
N ARG A 482 -15.95 -1.06 -32.60
CA ARG A 482 -15.57 -1.57 -31.28
C ARG A 482 -16.54 -2.65 -30.82
N ASP A 483 -16.10 -3.53 -29.93
CA ASP A 483 -17.00 -4.39 -29.17
C ASP A 483 -18.13 -3.56 -28.52
N LYS A 484 -19.34 -4.14 -28.50
CA LYS A 484 -20.51 -3.54 -27.83
C LYS A 484 -20.20 -3.20 -26.37
N ASN A 485 -19.62 -4.16 -25.66
CA ASN A 485 -19.27 -4.00 -24.26
C ASN A 485 -17.88 -3.36 -24.11
N CYS A 486 -17.82 -2.19 -23.47
CA CYS A 486 -16.59 -1.64 -22.92
C CYS A 486 -16.68 -1.66 -21.40
N MET A 487 -15.74 -2.34 -20.75
CA MET A 487 -15.69 -2.49 -19.29
C MET A 487 -15.69 -1.17 -18.54
N PHE A 488 -15.04 -0.15 -19.10
CA PHE A 488 -14.97 1.19 -18.54
C PHE A 488 -15.34 2.21 -19.61
N PRO A 489 -16.64 2.54 -19.77
CA PRO A 489 -17.12 3.38 -20.87
C PRO A 489 -16.40 4.73 -20.99
N ALA A 490 -16.15 5.42 -19.87
CA ALA A 490 -15.42 6.69 -19.87
C ALA A 490 -13.96 6.55 -20.32
N ARG A 491 -13.31 5.41 -20.04
CA ARG A 491 -11.95 5.12 -20.52
C ARG A 491 -11.95 4.87 -22.03
N CYS A 492 -12.94 4.15 -22.55
CA CYS A 492 -13.12 3.99 -23.99
C CYS A 492 -13.34 5.34 -24.69
N ALA A 493 -14.20 6.20 -24.15
CA ALA A 493 -14.46 7.53 -24.73
C ALA A 493 -13.18 8.39 -24.80
N GLY A 494 -12.35 8.38 -23.76
CA GLY A 494 -11.05 9.06 -23.77
C GLY A 494 -10.06 8.53 -24.81
N ILE A 495 -10.11 7.24 -25.14
CA ILE A 495 -9.30 6.63 -26.20
C ILE A 495 -9.88 6.97 -27.58
N GLU A 496 -11.19 6.82 -27.73
CA GLU A 496 -11.95 7.08 -28.95
C GLU A 496 -11.77 8.52 -29.43
N HIS A 497 -11.66 9.50 -28.51
CA HIS A 497 -11.29 10.87 -28.85
C HIS A 497 -10.05 10.97 -29.77
N PHE A 498 -8.98 10.24 -29.42
CA PHE A 498 -7.75 10.24 -30.21
C PHE A 498 -7.88 9.40 -31.48
N LEU A 499 -8.55 8.24 -31.41
CA LEU A 499 -8.73 7.36 -32.56
C LEU A 499 -9.57 8.03 -33.65
N LEU A 500 -10.73 8.59 -33.30
CA LEU A 500 -11.64 9.29 -34.22
C LEU A 500 -10.92 10.45 -34.93
N LYS A 501 -10.14 11.24 -34.19
CA LYS A 501 -9.33 12.34 -34.75
C LYS A 501 -8.28 11.88 -35.77
N LEU A 502 -7.81 10.63 -35.66
CA LEU A 502 -6.75 10.08 -36.49
C LEU A 502 -7.25 9.25 -37.68
N LEU A 503 -8.53 8.85 -37.70
CA LEU A 503 -9.12 7.95 -38.70
C LEU A 503 -8.72 8.25 -40.16
N PRO A 504 -8.74 9.50 -40.66
CA PRO A 504 -8.38 9.79 -42.06
C PRO A 504 -6.92 9.46 -42.43
N LYS A 505 -6.05 9.25 -41.44
CA LYS A 505 -4.61 9.02 -41.60
C LYS A 505 -4.17 7.61 -41.22
N LEU A 506 -5.10 6.78 -40.74
CA LEU A 506 -4.84 5.43 -40.26
C LEU A 506 -5.26 4.39 -41.33
N PRO A 507 -4.43 3.36 -41.58
CA PRO A 507 -4.80 2.25 -42.45
C PRO A 507 -5.77 1.30 -41.73
N ASP A 508 -6.30 0.34 -42.49
CA ASP A 508 -7.11 -0.74 -41.94
C ASP A 508 -6.30 -1.56 -40.93
N MET A 509 -6.86 -1.82 -39.75
CA MET A 509 -6.21 -2.59 -38.69
C MET A 509 -7.21 -3.14 -37.68
N GLU A 510 -6.79 -4.20 -36.99
CA GLU A 510 -7.51 -4.79 -35.86
C GLU A 510 -6.58 -4.89 -34.65
N PHE A 511 -7.06 -4.49 -33.47
CA PHE A 511 -6.25 -4.43 -32.25
C PHE A 511 -7.11 -4.57 -30.98
N ILE A 512 -6.48 -5.02 -29.89
CA ILE A 512 -7.11 -5.20 -28.58
C ILE A 512 -6.56 -4.18 -27.59
N ILE A 513 -7.44 -3.38 -27.00
CA ILE A 513 -7.09 -2.39 -25.97
C ILE A 513 -7.59 -2.85 -24.60
N ASN A 514 -6.66 -3.09 -23.70
CA ASN A 514 -6.96 -3.24 -22.28
C ASN A 514 -7.23 -1.86 -21.65
N THR A 515 -8.42 -1.73 -21.07
CA THR A 515 -8.86 -0.54 -20.33
C THR A 515 -8.77 -0.70 -18.82
N ARG A 516 -8.25 -1.84 -18.31
CA ARG A 516 -7.99 -2.06 -16.88
C ARG A 516 -6.67 -1.40 -16.45
N ASP A 517 -6.46 -1.34 -15.14
CA ASP A 517 -5.26 -0.75 -14.56
C ASP A 517 -4.00 -1.64 -14.75
N TRP A 518 -4.17 -2.97 -14.71
CA TRP A 518 -3.08 -3.94 -14.80
C TRP A 518 -2.83 -4.45 -16.24
N PRO A 519 -1.57 -4.64 -16.66
CA PRO A 519 -1.21 -5.26 -17.94
C PRO A 519 -1.58 -6.75 -18.01
N GLN A 520 -1.59 -7.34 -19.21
CA GLN A 520 -2.25 -8.63 -19.48
C GLN A 520 -1.30 -9.74 -19.99
N ILE A 521 -0.16 -9.41 -20.58
CA ILE A 521 0.73 -10.36 -21.25
C ILE A 521 2.05 -10.49 -20.49
N HIS A 522 2.03 -11.23 -19.38
CA HIS A 522 3.24 -11.48 -18.60
C HIS A 522 4.23 -12.38 -19.38
N LYS A 523 5.51 -12.01 -19.39
CA LYS A 523 6.58 -12.68 -20.14
C LYS A 523 6.70 -14.18 -19.88
N GLN A 524 6.44 -14.60 -18.66
CA GLN A 524 6.48 -16.02 -18.25
C GLN A 524 5.51 -16.92 -19.03
N TYR A 525 4.41 -16.38 -19.57
CA TYR A 525 3.42 -17.14 -20.34
C TYR A 525 3.70 -17.13 -21.85
N GLY A 526 4.80 -16.52 -22.27
CA GLY A 526 5.12 -16.32 -23.68
C GLY A 526 4.26 -15.24 -24.35
N VAL A 527 4.37 -15.15 -25.68
CA VAL A 527 3.71 -14.13 -26.50
C VAL A 527 2.66 -14.81 -27.37
N PHE A 528 1.40 -14.73 -26.98
CA PHE A 528 0.28 -15.35 -27.70
C PHE A 528 -0.58 -14.35 -28.48
N GLY A 529 -0.32 -13.04 -28.34
CA GLY A 529 -0.95 -11.98 -29.13
C GLY A 529 -0.64 -10.57 -28.60
N PRO A 530 -0.89 -9.52 -29.39
CA PRO A 530 -0.70 -8.14 -28.96
C PRO A 530 -1.88 -7.64 -28.13
N VAL A 531 -1.59 -7.01 -26.99
CA VAL A 531 -2.56 -6.26 -26.18
C VAL A 531 -1.97 -4.89 -25.86
N PHE A 532 -2.77 -3.86 -26.04
CA PHE A 532 -2.39 -2.49 -25.69
C PHE A 532 -2.83 -2.19 -24.25
N SER A 533 -1.90 -1.79 -23.38
CA SER A 533 -2.16 -1.39 -21.99
C SER A 533 -1.51 -0.03 -21.72
N PHE A 534 -2.12 0.86 -20.94
CA PHE A 534 -1.54 2.20 -20.73
C PHE A 534 -0.26 2.18 -19.89
N SER A 535 -0.13 1.18 -19.01
CA SER A 535 1.00 1.00 -18.11
C SER A 535 1.47 -0.46 -18.05
N LYS A 536 2.77 -0.65 -17.78
CA LYS A 536 3.39 -1.96 -17.57
C LYS A 536 4.70 -1.86 -16.81
N THR A 537 5.21 -3.01 -16.35
CA THR A 537 6.61 -3.18 -15.94
C THR A 537 7.44 -3.83 -17.05
N SER A 538 8.74 -4.03 -16.78
CA SER A 538 9.61 -4.82 -17.64
C SER A 538 9.16 -6.28 -17.78
N ASP A 539 8.27 -6.80 -16.94
CA ASP A 539 7.82 -8.20 -16.97
C ASP A 539 6.69 -8.48 -17.97
N TYR A 540 6.22 -7.46 -18.69
CA TYR A 540 5.07 -7.57 -19.59
C TYR A 540 5.41 -7.22 -21.04
N HIS A 541 4.73 -7.92 -21.95
CA HIS A 541 4.82 -7.72 -23.40
C HIS A 541 3.75 -6.78 -23.96
N ASP A 542 2.85 -6.25 -23.12
CA ASP A 542 1.85 -5.27 -23.52
C ASP A 542 2.47 -4.06 -24.24
N ILE A 543 1.74 -3.51 -25.20
CA ILE A 543 2.16 -2.35 -25.99
C ILE A 543 1.62 -1.09 -25.29
N MET A 544 2.51 -0.20 -24.86
CA MET A 544 2.08 1.02 -24.16
C MET A 544 1.35 1.98 -25.10
N TYR A 545 0.23 2.52 -24.61
CA TYR A 545 -0.50 3.60 -25.28
C TYR A 545 -0.73 4.78 -24.33
N PRO A 546 -0.90 6.02 -24.85
CA PRO A 546 -1.25 7.16 -24.01
C PRO A 546 -2.61 6.99 -23.35
N ALA A 547 -2.63 6.97 -22.01
CA ALA A 547 -3.83 6.70 -21.22
C ALA A 547 -5.04 7.55 -21.61
N TRP A 548 -6.24 6.99 -21.46
CA TRP A 548 -7.53 7.67 -21.65
C TRP A 548 -7.60 9.04 -20.95
N ALA A 549 -7.02 9.13 -19.73
CA ALA A 549 -7.04 10.32 -18.88
C ALA A 549 -6.32 11.56 -19.45
N PHE A 550 -5.65 11.46 -20.61
CA PHE A 550 -5.24 12.66 -21.36
C PHE A 550 -6.44 13.46 -21.87
N TRP A 551 -7.60 12.81 -22.04
CA TRP A 551 -8.87 13.44 -22.42
C TRP A 551 -9.95 13.25 -21.35
N GLU A 552 -10.26 12.01 -20.94
CA GLU A 552 -11.26 11.71 -19.90
C GLU A 552 -11.14 10.26 -19.35
N GLY A 553 -11.97 9.91 -18.36
CA GLY A 553 -12.03 8.56 -17.80
C GLY A 553 -10.94 8.23 -16.77
N GLY A 554 -10.21 9.24 -16.29
CA GLY A 554 -9.35 9.09 -15.11
C GLY A 554 -10.18 8.92 -13.82
N PRO A 555 -9.51 8.76 -12.66
CA PRO A 555 -10.18 8.57 -11.38
C PRO A 555 -11.16 9.72 -11.07
N ALA A 556 -12.39 9.37 -10.66
CA ALA A 556 -13.40 10.31 -10.20
C ALA A 556 -13.22 10.56 -8.71
N ILE A 557 -13.05 11.83 -8.35
CA ILE A 557 -12.86 12.31 -6.98
C ILE A 557 -13.77 13.53 -6.75
N SER A 558 -13.93 14.00 -5.51
CA SER A 558 -14.84 15.13 -5.20
C SER A 558 -14.57 16.38 -6.04
N LEU A 559 -13.29 16.69 -6.28
CA LEU A 559 -12.86 17.82 -7.12
C LEU A 559 -13.06 17.58 -8.63
N TYR A 560 -13.15 16.32 -9.06
CA TYR A 560 -13.28 15.90 -10.45
C TYR A 560 -14.36 14.82 -10.58
N PRO A 561 -15.65 15.18 -10.43
CA PRO A 561 -16.74 14.20 -10.36
C PRO A 561 -16.93 13.42 -11.68
N ARG A 562 -16.50 13.99 -12.81
CA ARG A 562 -16.51 13.33 -14.13
C ARG A 562 -15.22 12.55 -14.44
N GLY A 563 -14.34 12.38 -13.45
CA GLY A 563 -13.02 11.80 -13.64
C GLY A 563 -11.99 12.84 -14.07
N ILE A 564 -10.75 12.66 -13.61
CA ILE A 564 -9.61 13.47 -14.06
C ILE A 564 -9.40 13.26 -15.57
N GLY A 565 -9.26 14.36 -16.31
CA GLY A 565 -9.15 14.39 -17.76
C GLY A 565 -8.57 15.71 -18.24
N ARG A 566 -8.78 16.04 -19.51
CA ARG A 566 -8.47 17.36 -20.09
C ARG A 566 -7.08 17.87 -19.75
N TRP A 567 -6.09 17.07 -20.15
CA TRP A 567 -4.68 17.41 -19.97
C TRP A 567 -4.30 18.75 -20.58
N ASP A 568 -4.97 19.17 -21.65
CA ASP A 568 -4.84 20.50 -22.23
C ASP A 568 -5.14 21.62 -21.21
N ILE A 569 -6.27 21.52 -20.50
CA ILE A 569 -6.67 22.52 -19.49
C ILE A 569 -5.70 22.51 -18.30
N HIS A 570 -5.39 21.32 -17.78
CA HIS A 570 -4.46 21.21 -16.65
C HIS A 570 -3.05 21.72 -17.01
N ARG A 571 -2.61 21.53 -18.25
CA ARG A 571 -1.34 22.07 -18.71
C ARG A 571 -1.30 23.59 -18.64
N ASP A 572 -2.31 24.25 -19.21
CA ASP A 572 -2.34 25.71 -19.25
C ASP A 572 -2.42 26.29 -17.84
N LEU A 573 -3.28 25.71 -16.98
CA LEU A 573 -3.46 26.14 -15.61
C LEU A 573 -2.21 25.95 -14.75
N LEU A 574 -1.65 24.74 -14.72
CA LEU A 574 -0.49 24.42 -13.88
C LEU A 574 0.79 25.04 -14.43
N GLY A 575 0.93 25.16 -15.76
CA GLY A 575 2.06 25.84 -16.40
C GLY A 575 2.08 27.34 -16.10
N LYS A 576 0.90 27.98 -16.08
CA LYS A 576 0.75 29.37 -15.64
C LYS A 576 1.13 29.50 -14.16
N LEU A 577 0.54 28.68 -13.28
CA LEU A 577 0.80 28.71 -11.85
C LEU A 577 2.28 28.45 -11.50
N GLY A 578 2.90 27.46 -12.13
CA GLY A 578 4.32 27.17 -11.97
C GLY A 578 5.24 28.26 -12.53
N THR A 579 4.74 29.17 -13.36
CA THR A 579 5.50 30.34 -13.84
C THR A 579 5.28 31.58 -12.97
N GLU A 580 4.09 31.74 -12.40
CA GLU A 580 3.75 32.85 -11.50
C GLU A 580 4.31 32.64 -10.08
N THR A 581 4.49 31.40 -9.64
CA THR A 581 5.09 31.09 -8.32
C THR A 581 6.61 31.03 -8.43
N ALA A 582 7.34 31.96 -7.82
CA ALA A 582 8.81 31.91 -7.81
C ALA A 582 9.30 30.71 -6.98
N TRP A 583 10.50 30.20 -7.28
CA TRP A 583 11.10 29.10 -6.53
C TRP A 583 11.24 29.44 -5.05
N ASP A 584 11.72 30.64 -4.76
CA ASP A 584 12.05 31.10 -3.42
C ASP A 584 10.77 31.38 -2.58
N ASP A 585 9.61 31.49 -3.24
CA ASP A 585 8.29 31.62 -2.59
C ASP A 585 7.65 30.26 -2.25
N LYS A 586 8.23 29.15 -2.73
CA LYS A 586 7.71 27.80 -2.43
C LYS A 586 8.04 27.41 -1.00
N ILE A 587 7.11 26.70 -0.36
CA ILE A 587 7.32 26.19 0.99
C ILE A 587 8.38 25.08 0.93
N PRO A 588 9.50 25.17 1.69
CA PRO A 588 10.58 24.18 1.69
C PRO A 588 10.18 22.93 2.48
N LYS A 589 9.05 22.32 2.11
CA LYS A 589 8.44 21.17 2.76
C LYS A 589 7.98 20.18 1.69
N ALA A 590 8.24 18.90 1.90
CA ALA A 590 7.72 17.85 1.02
C ALA A 590 6.22 17.65 1.23
N PHE A 591 5.47 17.38 0.18
CA PHE A 591 4.01 17.39 0.17
C PHE A 591 3.42 16.18 -0.58
N PHE A 592 2.39 15.57 0.01
CA PHE A 592 1.60 14.52 -0.61
C PHE A 592 0.16 14.47 -0.09
N ARG A 593 -0.81 14.40 -1.00
CA ARG A 593 -2.23 14.09 -0.69
C ARG A 593 -2.76 13.07 -1.68
N GLY A 594 -2.95 11.82 -1.26
CA GLY A 594 -3.48 10.77 -2.13
C GLY A 594 -3.95 9.57 -1.32
N SER A 595 -4.64 8.61 -1.92
CA SER A 595 -5.09 7.42 -1.20
C SER A 595 -3.98 6.35 -1.08
N ARG A 596 -4.14 5.37 -0.20
CA ARG A 596 -3.16 4.29 -0.01
C ARG A 596 -3.34 3.17 -1.04
N THR A 597 -3.00 3.43 -2.30
CA THR A 597 -3.07 2.40 -3.37
C THR A 597 -1.84 1.50 -3.43
N SER A 598 -0.78 1.84 -2.69
CA SER A 598 0.43 1.03 -2.50
C SER A 598 1.05 1.37 -1.15
N SER A 599 1.59 0.37 -0.46
CA SER A 599 2.30 0.53 0.81
C SER A 599 3.66 1.23 0.66
N GLU A 600 4.19 1.35 -0.56
CA GLU A 600 5.43 2.11 -0.85
C GLU A 600 5.34 3.59 -0.44
N ARG A 601 4.11 4.10 -0.25
CA ARG A 601 3.85 5.49 0.19
C ARG A 601 3.90 5.65 1.72
N ASP A 602 3.85 4.56 2.48
CA ASP A 602 3.75 4.59 3.94
C ASP A 602 4.92 5.31 4.62
N PRO A 603 6.19 5.11 4.22
CA PRO A 603 7.32 5.78 4.86
C PRO A 603 7.21 7.31 4.81
N LEU A 604 6.71 7.89 3.71
CA LEU A 604 6.56 9.34 3.58
C LEU A 604 5.46 9.89 4.51
N VAL A 605 4.33 9.19 4.60
CA VAL A 605 3.21 9.57 5.50
C VAL A 605 3.61 9.43 6.96
N LEU A 606 4.34 8.36 7.30
CA LEU A 606 4.85 8.16 8.66
C LEU A 606 5.91 9.22 9.03
N LEU A 607 6.81 9.57 8.10
CA LEU A 607 7.77 10.65 8.30
C LEU A 607 7.07 12.00 8.53
N SER A 608 5.98 12.29 7.81
CA SER A 608 5.18 13.50 8.02
C SER A 608 4.55 13.58 9.42
N ARG A 609 4.17 12.45 10.00
CA ARG A 609 3.64 12.39 11.37
C ARG A 609 4.72 12.65 12.42
N GLU A 610 5.95 12.24 12.13
CA GLU A 610 7.09 12.41 13.05
C GLU A 610 7.75 13.78 12.91
N LYS A 611 7.82 14.31 11.69
CA LYS A 611 8.50 15.56 11.32
C LYS A 611 7.60 16.43 10.43
N PRO A 612 6.48 16.95 10.96
CA PRO A 612 5.51 17.75 10.20
C PRO A 612 6.09 19.07 9.66
N GLU A 613 7.20 19.55 10.24
CA GLU A 613 7.98 20.68 9.75
C GLU A 613 8.73 20.35 8.44
N LEU A 614 9.09 19.09 8.21
CA LEU A 614 9.85 18.63 7.05
C LEU A 614 8.95 18.07 5.94
N VAL A 615 7.86 17.39 6.31
CA VAL A 615 6.94 16.72 5.37
C VAL A 615 5.49 16.93 5.79
N ASP A 616 4.63 17.30 4.83
CA ASP A 616 3.17 17.27 4.92
C ASP A 616 2.60 16.23 3.94
N ALA A 617 2.48 14.98 4.40
CA ALA A 617 1.99 13.86 3.63
C ALA A 617 0.86 13.16 4.37
N GLN A 618 -0.33 13.08 3.77
CA GLN A 618 -1.50 12.45 4.38
C GLN A 618 -2.29 11.61 3.37
N TYR A 619 -2.92 10.56 3.90
CA TYR A 619 -3.79 9.70 3.10
C TYR A 619 -5.21 10.25 3.00
N THR A 620 -5.75 10.21 1.78
CA THR A 620 -7.14 10.53 1.45
C THR A 620 -7.94 9.25 1.24
N LYS A 621 -9.28 9.37 1.18
CA LYS A 621 -10.17 8.24 0.89
C LYS A 621 -10.24 7.97 -0.63
N ASN A 622 -10.34 6.70 -1.03
CA ASN A 622 -10.71 6.33 -2.40
C ASN A 622 -11.98 5.48 -2.39
N GLN A 623 -12.49 5.16 -3.58
CA GLN A 623 -13.70 4.36 -3.77
C GLN A 623 -13.59 2.93 -3.21
N ALA A 624 -12.37 2.42 -3.01
CA ALA A 624 -12.09 1.09 -2.49
C ALA A 624 -11.69 1.10 -1.00
N TRP A 625 -11.92 2.21 -0.28
CA TRP A 625 -11.61 2.32 1.14
C TRP A 625 -12.48 1.38 1.97
N LYS A 626 -11.85 0.57 2.82
CA LYS A 626 -12.51 -0.48 3.62
C LYS A 626 -12.42 -0.21 5.11
N SER A 627 -11.34 0.38 5.59
CA SER A 627 -11.11 0.60 7.03
C SER A 627 -10.06 1.67 7.31
N ASP A 628 -9.93 2.07 8.58
CA ASP A 628 -8.91 3.03 9.03
C ASP A 628 -7.47 2.54 8.77
N ALA A 629 -7.24 1.24 8.55
CA ALA A 629 -5.93 0.73 8.13
C ALA A 629 -5.49 1.30 6.76
N ASP A 630 -6.44 1.69 5.91
CA ASP A 630 -6.16 2.29 4.59
C ASP A 630 -5.62 3.73 4.70
N THR A 631 -5.67 4.33 5.89
CA THR A 631 -5.07 5.64 6.21
C THR A 631 -4.06 5.53 7.35
N LEU A 632 -3.55 4.33 7.61
CA LEU A 632 -2.64 4.03 8.73
C LEU A 632 -3.20 4.52 10.08
N HIS A 633 -4.49 4.28 10.30
CA HIS A 633 -5.24 4.57 11.53
C HIS A 633 -5.35 6.06 11.90
N GLN A 634 -5.27 6.95 10.90
CA GLN A 634 -5.56 8.38 11.06
C GLN A 634 -6.78 8.76 10.22
N ALA A 635 -7.52 9.80 10.64
CA ALA A 635 -8.64 10.30 9.85
C ALA A 635 -8.18 10.65 8.42
N PRO A 636 -8.98 10.30 7.38
CA PRO A 636 -8.63 10.61 6.01
C PRO A 636 -8.56 12.14 5.82
N ALA A 637 -7.48 12.60 5.20
CA ALA A 637 -7.35 14.00 4.83
C ALA A 637 -8.31 14.35 3.67
N PRO A 638 -8.75 15.61 3.57
CA PRO A 638 -9.50 16.08 2.40
C PRO A 638 -8.63 15.98 1.14
N GLU A 639 -9.31 15.80 0.00
CA GLU A 639 -8.68 15.86 -1.30
C GLU A 639 -8.17 17.29 -1.57
N VAL A 640 -7.07 17.39 -2.30
CA VAL A 640 -6.42 18.66 -2.60
C VAL A 640 -6.27 18.83 -4.11
N SER A 641 -6.53 20.04 -4.59
CA SER A 641 -6.43 20.41 -6.00
C SER A 641 -5.00 20.25 -6.55
N PHE A 642 -4.82 20.18 -7.87
CA PHE A 642 -3.47 20.09 -8.43
C PHE A 642 -2.68 21.40 -8.21
N GLU A 643 -3.39 22.51 -8.13
CA GLU A 643 -2.90 23.86 -7.93
C GLU A 643 -2.32 24.01 -6.52
N ASP A 644 -3.03 23.49 -5.52
CA ASP A 644 -2.54 23.47 -4.14
C ASP A 644 -1.32 22.54 -3.97
N HIS A 645 -1.19 21.49 -4.78
CA HIS A 645 0.05 20.69 -4.81
C HIS A 645 1.26 21.49 -5.33
N CYS A 646 1.05 22.60 -6.05
CA CYS A 646 2.15 23.43 -6.55
C CYS A 646 2.77 24.36 -5.48
N LYS A 647 2.17 24.46 -4.29
CA LYS A 647 2.65 25.32 -3.18
C LYS A 647 3.88 24.75 -2.44
N GLY A 648 4.21 23.47 -2.63
CA GLY A 648 5.35 22.81 -1.98
C GLY A 648 6.18 21.93 -2.91
N VAL A 649 7.14 21.21 -2.34
CA VAL A 649 7.92 20.13 -2.98
C VAL A 649 7.08 18.85 -2.96
N ALA A 650 6.99 18.03 -4.01
CA ALA A 650 5.97 16.97 -4.03
C ALA A 650 6.44 15.61 -4.56
N ALA A 651 5.84 14.54 -4.05
CA ALA A 651 6.02 13.15 -4.50
C ALA A 651 4.65 12.56 -4.88
N SER A 652 4.42 12.04 -6.10
CA SER A 652 3.17 11.29 -6.39
C SER A 652 3.07 10.64 -7.78
N PHE A 653 2.18 9.65 -7.90
CA PHE A 653 1.63 9.03 -9.13
C PHE A 653 0.83 10.00 -10.03
N ARG A 654 0.67 11.26 -9.63
CA ARG A 654 0.25 12.38 -10.49
C ARG A 654 1.41 13.01 -11.26
N LEU A 655 2.51 12.28 -11.42
CA LEU A 655 3.82 12.71 -11.93
C LEU A 655 3.76 13.82 -12.97
N LYS A 656 3.02 13.64 -14.08
CA LYS A 656 2.91 14.64 -15.15
C LYS A 656 2.35 16.00 -14.71
N HIS A 657 1.38 16.04 -13.78
CA HIS A 657 0.80 17.29 -13.28
C HIS A 657 1.76 18.01 -12.35
N ILE A 658 2.41 17.27 -11.43
CA ILE A 658 3.31 17.87 -10.43
C ILE A 658 4.57 18.46 -11.09
N LEU A 659 5.09 17.81 -12.12
CA LEU A 659 6.21 18.33 -12.90
C LEU A 659 5.90 19.71 -13.52
N LEU A 660 4.62 20.06 -13.78
CA LEU A 660 4.24 21.38 -14.28
C LEU A 660 4.27 22.49 -13.21
N CYS A 661 4.31 22.14 -11.93
CA CYS A 661 4.37 23.12 -10.84
C CYS A 661 5.73 23.83 -10.69
N LYS A 662 6.76 23.40 -11.46
CA LYS A 662 8.18 23.74 -11.22
C LYS A 662 8.63 23.46 -9.78
N SER A 663 8.03 22.46 -9.15
CA SER A 663 8.47 21.93 -7.86
C SER A 663 9.39 20.74 -8.08
N LEU A 664 10.33 20.50 -7.17
CA LEU A 664 11.15 19.29 -7.23
C LEU A 664 10.28 18.06 -7.00
N VAL A 665 10.42 17.07 -7.88
CA VAL A 665 9.66 15.83 -7.81
C VAL A 665 10.51 14.71 -7.25
N PHE A 666 9.96 14.01 -6.27
CA PHE A 666 10.49 12.76 -5.73
C PHE A 666 9.66 11.60 -6.29
N HIS A 667 10.29 10.72 -7.09
CA HIS A 667 9.60 9.62 -7.76
C HIS A 667 9.97 8.28 -7.12
N VAL A 668 8.97 7.64 -6.51
CA VAL A 668 9.12 6.34 -5.82
C VAL A 668 8.96 5.19 -6.82
N GLY A 669 9.92 4.27 -6.79
CA GLY A 669 9.98 3.10 -7.67
C GLY A 669 10.47 3.45 -9.09
N ASN A 670 10.81 2.41 -9.85
CA ASN A 670 11.23 2.52 -11.25
C ASN A 670 10.65 1.42 -12.16
N GLU A 671 9.78 0.56 -11.64
CA GLU A 671 9.24 -0.59 -12.37
C GLU A 671 8.06 -0.22 -13.25
N TRP A 672 7.11 0.56 -12.72
CA TRP A 672 5.88 0.93 -13.40
C TRP A 672 6.08 2.09 -14.37
N LEU A 673 5.72 1.88 -15.64
CA LEU A 673 5.94 2.83 -16.72
C LEU A 673 4.63 3.29 -17.36
N GLU A 674 4.54 4.56 -17.72
CA GLU A 674 3.72 5.04 -18.83
C GLU A 674 4.63 5.34 -20.04
N PHE A 675 4.03 5.54 -21.23
CA PHE A 675 4.79 5.69 -22.48
C PHE A 675 5.86 6.80 -22.50
N PHE A 676 5.71 7.83 -21.66
CA PHE A 676 6.63 8.97 -21.60
C PHE A 676 7.68 8.86 -20.48
N TYR A 677 7.53 7.90 -19.56
CA TYR A 677 8.43 7.74 -18.41
C TYR A 677 9.89 7.47 -18.83
N PRO A 678 10.18 6.64 -19.86
CA PRO A 678 11.56 6.40 -20.27
C PRO A 678 12.34 7.64 -20.71
N ALA A 679 11.65 8.73 -21.05
CA ALA A 679 12.28 10.00 -21.40
C ALA A 679 12.56 10.89 -20.17
N LEU A 680 11.90 10.63 -19.03
CA LEU A 680 12.22 11.22 -17.74
C LEU A 680 13.42 10.48 -17.13
N LYS A 681 14.55 11.18 -17.03
CA LYS A 681 15.80 10.65 -16.47
C LYS A 681 15.96 11.00 -14.98
N PRO A 682 16.29 10.02 -14.12
CA PRO A 682 16.56 10.27 -12.71
C PRO A 682 17.76 11.21 -12.55
N TRP A 683 17.75 12.03 -11.50
CA TRP A 683 18.74 13.08 -11.18
C TRP A 683 18.88 14.20 -12.22
N VAL A 684 18.24 14.09 -13.40
CA VAL A 684 18.11 15.17 -14.37
C VAL A 684 16.77 15.88 -14.22
N HIS A 685 15.67 15.12 -14.13
CA HIS A 685 14.31 15.65 -14.16
C HIS A 685 13.54 15.46 -12.83
N TYR A 686 14.01 14.57 -11.96
CA TYR A 686 13.39 14.23 -10.68
C TYR A 686 14.42 13.50 -9.79
N ILE A 687 14.15 13.41 -8.49
CA ILE A 687 14.93 12.61 -7.53
C ILE A 687 14.32 11.21 -7.43
N PRO A 688 15.06 10.14 -7.78
CA PRO A 688 14.56 8.77 -7.63
C PRO A 688 14.56 8.33 -6.16
N ILE A 689 13.54 7.59 -5.77
CA ILE A 689 13.41 6.91 -4.48
C ILE A 689 13.19 5.42 -4.75
N GLU A 690 13.92 4.56 -4.05
CA GLU A 690 13.73 3.12 -4.12
C GLU A 690 12.38 2.70 -3.52
N ALA A 691 11.71 1.70 -4.10
CA ALA A 691 10.37 1.28 -3.65
C ALA A 691 10.32 0.81 -2.18
N ASN A 692 11.44 0.27 -1.67
CA ASN A 692 11.61 -0.17 -0.28
C ASN A 692 12.30 0.87 0.62
N ALA A 693 12.43 2.12 0.18
CA ALA A 693 13.08 3.17 0.96
C ALA A 693 12.36 3.42 2.30
N ASN A 694 13.14 3.51 3.38
CA ASN A 694 12.64 3.82 4.71
C ASN A 694 12.62 5.33 4.99
N LYS A 695 12.11 5.72 6.17
CA LYS A 695 12.02 7.13 6.58
C LYS A 695 13.38 7.80 6.64
N GLU A 696 14.41 7.09 7.10
CA GLU A 696 15.77 7.61 7.26
C GLU A 696 16.37 7.98 5.89
N LYS A 697 16.12 7.16 4.86
CA LYS A 697 16.55 7.44 3.50
C LYS A 697 15.84 8.65 2.90
N LEU A 698 14.53 8.78 3.14
CA LEU A 698 13.74 9.93 2.70
C LEU A 698 14.25 11.21 3.36
N GLU A 699 14.48 11.18 4.68
CA GLU A 699 15.04 12.30 5.41
C GLU A 699 16.43 12.68 4.89
N GLU A 700 17.30 11.70 4.60
CA GLU A 700 18.63 11.95 4.03
C GLU A 700 18.55 12.67 2.66
N LEU A 701 17.59 12.30 1.82
CA LEU A 701 17.37 12.94 0.52
C LEU A 701 16.79 14.37 0.67
N LEU A 702 15.90 14.58 1.63
CA LEU A 702 15.33 15.89 1.92
C LEU A 702 16.41 16.84 2.49
N ASP A 703 17.23 16.35 3.41
CA ASP A 703 18.42 17.04 3.92
C ASP A 703 19.38 17.41 2.78
N PHE A 704 19.64 16.50 1.85
CA PHE A 704 20.47 16.80 0.67
C PHE A 704 19.93 17.96 -0.15
N VAL A 705 18.64 17.95 -0.53
CA VAL A 705 18.09 18.99 -1.42
C VAL A 705 17.93 20.34 -0.71
N LEU A 706 17.65 20.36 0.59
CA LEU A 706 17.59 21.58 1.39
C LEU A 706 18.96 22.25 1.51
N ASN A 707 20.04 21.46 1.61
CA ASN A 707 21.41 21.97 1.64
C ASN A 707 21.99 22.27 0.25
N ASN A 708 21.32 21.85 -0.83
CA ASN A 708 21.76 22.01 -2.22
C ASN A 708 20.65 22.61 -3.09
N ASP A 709 20.05 23.71 -2.63
CA ASP A 709 18.87 24.33 -3.25
C ASP A 709 19.04 24.64 -4.75
N GLY A 710 20.21 25.11 -5.16
CA GLY A 710 20.50 25.37 -6.58
C GLY A 710 20.37 24.13 -7.47
N ILE A 711 20.80 22.96 -6.98
CA ILE A 711 20.66 21.67 -7.69
C ILE A 711 19.19 21.25 -7.70
N ALA A 712 18.49 21.40 -6.58
CA ALA A 712 17.06 21.10 -6.46
C ALA A 712 16.24 21.91 -7.48
N LYS A 713 16.51 23.22 -7.57
CA LYS A 713 15.88 24.15 -8.52
C LYS A 713 16.15 23.77 -9.97
N GLU A 714 17.38 23.39 -10.30
CA GLU A 714 17.74 22.94 -11.65
C GLU A 714 16.98 21.67 -12.05
N ILE A 715 16.98 20.65 -11.20
CA ILE A 715 16.30 19.37 -11.47
C ILE A 715 14.78 19.60 -11.64
N ALA A 716 14.18 20.44 -10.78
CA ALA A 716 12.78 20.82 -10.89
C ALA A 716 12.48 21.54 -12.21
N HIS A 717 13.34 22.48 -12.63
CA HIS A 717 13.19 23.19 -13.89
C HIS A 717 13.32 22.25 -15.10
N ASN A 718 14.28 21.33 -15.08
CA ASN A 718 14.46 20.34 -16.12
C ASN A 718 13.23 19.42 -16.25
N GLY A 719 12.69 18.96 -15.12
CA GLY A 719 11.47 18.17 -15.07
C GLY A 719 10.26 18.88 -15.68
N TYR A 720 10.06 20.14 -15.31
CA TYR A 720 9.06 21.01 -15.92
C TYR A 720 9.26 21.13 -17.44
N SER A 721 10.46 21.51 -17.88
CA SER A 721 10.78 21.74 -19.29
C SER A 721 10.56 20.48 -20.13
N MET A 722 10.85 19.31 -19.57
CA MET A 722 10.63 18.03 -20.25
C MET A 722 9.13 17.77 -20.51
N ILE A 723 8.26 17.95 -19.52
CA ILE A 723 6.81 17.75 -19.67
C ILE A 723 6.17 18.87 -20.49
N TRP A 724 6.58 20.11 -20.27
CA TRP A 724 6.07 21.27 -21.00
C TRP A 724 6.34 21.14 -22.50
N ASN A 725 7.56 20.77 -22.88
CA ASN A 725 7.96 20.74 -24.28
C ASN A 725 7.58 19.44 -25.01
N ASN A 726 7.54 18.30 -24.32
CA ASN A 726 7.48 16.96 -24.95
C ASN A 726 6.26 16.12 -24.57
N LEU A 727 5.29 16.67 -23.83
CA LEU A 727 4.05 15.98 -23.47
C LEU A 727 2.82 16.85 -23.74
N LYS A 728 2.78 17.56 -24.87
CA LYS A 728 1.59 18.31 -25.32
C LYS A 728 0.51 17.36 -25.83
N LEU A 729 -0.73 17.81 -25.94
CA LEU A 729 -1.79 17.01 -26.55
C LEU A 729 -1.47 16.66 -28.02
N SER A 730 -0.69 17.50 -28.71
CA SER A 730 -0.13 17.20 -30.03
C SER A 730 0.86 16.03 -30.00
N ASP A 731 1.70 15.92 -28.97
CA ASP A 731 2.65 14.82 -28.82
C ASP A 731 1.93 13.51 -28.51
N VAL A 732 0.92 13.55 -27.65
CA VAL A 732 0.02 12.43 -27.34
C VAL A 732 -0.68 11.92 -28.61
N THR A 733 -1.29 12.82 -29.37
CA THR A 733 -1.96 12.50 -30.65
C THR A 733 -0.96 11.93 -31.66
N CYS A 734 0.26 12.48 -31.70
CA CYS A 734 1.30 12.08 -32.63
C CYS A 734 1.90 10.71 -32.28
N TYR A 735 2.02 10.39 -30.99
CA TYR A 735 2.41 9.07 -30.49
C TYR A 735 1.39 8.00 -30.92
N TRP A 736 0.10 8.23 -30.65
CA TRP A 736 -0.99 7.35 -31.11
C TRP A 736 -0.90 7.07 -32.61
N ARG A 737 -0.76 8.12 -33.42
CA ARG A 737 -0.62 7.99 -34.88
C ARG A 737 0.58 7.12 -35.28
N LYS A 738 1.75 7.36 -34.71
CA LYS A 738 2.97 6.59 -35.03
C LYS A 738 2.85 5.14 -34.60
N LEU A 739 2.32 4.91 -33.40
CA LEU A 739 2.11 3.60 -32.82
C LEU A 739 1.21 2.76 -33.72
N LEU A 740 0.02 3.28 -34.04
CA LEU A 740 -0.97 2.57 -34.85
C LEU A 740 -0.48 2.31 -36.29
N LYS A 741 0.21 3.27 -36.92
CA LYS A 741 0.79 3.05 -38.26
C LYS A 741 1.88 1.99 -38.26
N LYS A 742 2.75 1.97 -37.25
CA LYS A 742 3.79 0.93 -37.12
C LYS A 742 3.19 -0.43 -36.78
N TYR A 743 2.18 -0.47 -35.92
CA TYR A 743 1.46 -1.68 -35.56
C TYR A 743 0.73 -2.27 -36.77
N ALA A 744 -0.01 -1.47 -37.53
CA ALA A 744 -0.74 -1.95 -38.71
C ALA A 744 0.17 -2.56 -39.78
N ALA A 745 1.39 -2.02 -39.95
CA ALA A 745 2.39 -2.57 -40.85
C ALA A 745 2.92 -3.97 -40.42
N LEU A 746 2.64 -4.41 -39.20
CA LEU A 746 3.00 -5.74 -38.71
C LEU A 746 1.88 -6.77 -38.91
N LEU A 747 0.67 -6.37 -39.29
CA LEU A 747 -0.41 -7.32 -39.58
C LEU A 747 -0.07 -8.13 -40.83
N THR A 748 -0.16 -9.45 -40.75
CA THR A 748 0.12 -10.37 -41.87
C THR A 748 -1.14 -10.80 -42.62
N TYR A 749 -2.26 -10.14 -42.34
CA TYR A 749 -3.56 -10.38 -42.95
C TYR A 749 -4.29 -9.06 -43.16
N LYS A 750 -5.26 -9.04 -44.07
CA LYS A 750 -6.15 -7.89 -44.25
C LYS A 750 -7.35 -8.04 -43.30
N PRO A 751 -7.59 -7.10 -42.38
CA PRO A 751 -8.77 -7.14 -41.53
C PRO A 751 -10.07 -6.99 -42.33
N GLU A 752 -11.10 -7.69 -41.91
CA GLU A 752 -12.45 -7.64 -42.47
C GLU A 752 -13.40 -7.16 -41.37
N ILE A 753 -14.48 -6.47 -41.76
CA ILE A 753 -15.46 -5.96 -40.79
C ILE A 753 -16.08 -7.13 -40.02
N ASP A 754 -16.03 -7.05 -38.70
CA ASP A 754 -16.68 -8.00 -37.80
C ASP A 754 -18.09 -7.48 -37.48
N GLU A 755 -19.12 -8.17 -37.98
CA GLU A 755 -20.53 -7.76 -37.89
C GLU A 755 -21.05 -7.63 -36.44
N ASN A 756 -20.33 -8.19 -35.46
CA ASN A 756 -20.69 -8.08 -34.05
C ASN A 756 -20.26 -6.76 -33.41
N LEU A 757 -19.39 -5.99 -34.09
CA LEU A 757 -18.90 -4.71 -33.59
C LEU A 757 -19.90 -3.58 -33.90
N ILE A 758 -19.91 -2.58 -33.03
CA ILE A 758 -20.64 -1.34 -33.25
C ILE A 758 -19.72 -0.29 -33.86
N GLU A 759 -20.25 0.49 -34.80
CA GLU A 759 -19.55 1.67 -35.32
C GLU A 759 -19.54 2.77 -34.25
N ILE A 760 -18.37 3.34 -34.01
CA ILE A 760 -18.18 4.48 -33.10
C ILE A 760 -18.07 5.75 -33.94
N ARG A 761 -18.85 6.76 -33.58
CA ARG A 761 -18.92 8.07 -34.25
C ARG A 761 -18.61 9.19 -33.26
N GLN A 762 -18.25 10.36 -33.79
CA GLN A 762 -18.00 11.57 -32.99
C GLN A 762 -19.24 12.07 -32.26
#